data_AF-A0A959PI27-F1
#
_entry.id   AF-A0A959PI27-F1
#
_cell.length_a   1.000
_cell.length_b   1.000
_cell.length_c   1.000
_cell.angle_alpha   90.00
_cell.angle_beta   90.00
_cell.angle_gamma   90.00
#
_symmetry.space_group_name_H-M   'P 1'
#
loop_
_entity.id
_entity.type
_entity.pdbx_description
1 polymer ?
#
loop_
_entity_poly.entity_id
_entity_poly.type
_entity_poly.pdbx_seq_one_letter_code
_entity_poly.pdbx_strand_id
1 'polypeptide(L)'
;MNKPYKFLTILSVGFLAVMIFFSACKKEDDTPTDAIQLLSFGPSPALRGGTLKIIGTNLDKVTAVILPDNINVSNFDSKTAELITLTIPQETVEGHIILKTPDGDITSLTILTISEPIVLTSFSPASVKAGNMLTIQGDYLNLINTVVFSDGVAIGDTAFVSHTRQEIQVPVPERAQSGKIAISNGEEIPIVVESEAVLDVVLPSIAGISPNPVKAGSMLTISGADLDLVKQVEFSGTAAITSFVSQSLTSIEVMVPGDAHDGNVKITPASLVTVTSADALVMVVPQITGIAPNPVKNGAELTISGNDLDLVTDVKFGGGSSGTVSSGSATTMVVTVPMNATSDVVTVYTAADKSVSSSNVLNFVLPTITGLSPDNGQFGEEITIEGTNLDLVTTIQFTGDVSAAVTSTTLTTATVNVPIGATTGPVTVVTTNGSTVTSSIDFEVAVATAAVITSMPATASPGDMISIVGEHLDELNEVIFPGDVPATMFGTKTANLIEVFIPLATQTGLGNIKFITFTGQEFFSPPINIQGVDPVVDPALVFFNFDNLGSWWGDTGGVENDPDLSLDGSNYFRVNDDLSGWKGFFWRNGADNFPGATVGTNISGYVLKFDINVLEPITGGVFQWRLNGTEGDFWYRWNPWADTGSYSTNGWITVTLPLSEFTDNYGWGTLTLTDLNSITSDFGVAFNDGDSHVNVCIDNVRFEAL
;
A
#
# COMPACT_ATOMS: atom_id res chain seq x y z
N MET A 1 39.00 -6.89 7.72
CA MET A 1 39.12 -8.25 8.28
C MET A 1 40.59 -8.62 8.31
N ASN A 2 41.13 -8.80 9.51
CA ASN A 2 42.56 -8.90 9.83
C ASN A 2 43.24 -10.16 9.30
N LYS A 3 44.42 -10.02 8.68
CA LYS A 3 45.62 -10.85 8.92
C LYS A 3 46.90 -10.09 8.50
N PRO A 4 47.86 -9.83 9.40
CA PRO A 4 49.18 -9.33 9.03
C PRO A 4 50.20 -10.48 8.95
N TYR A 5 50.98 -10.54 7.88
CA TYR A 5 52.16 -11.43 7.81
C TYR A 5 53.39 -10.71 8.35
N LYS A 6 54.01 -11.33 9.35
CA LYS A 6 55.19 -10.88 10.07
C LYS A 6 56.46 -11.05 9.22
N PHE A 7 57.27 -10.01 9.18
CA PHE A 7 58.71 -10.06 8.92
C PHE A 7 59.40 -10.95 9.97
N LEU A 8 60.25 -11.88 9.54
CA LEU A 8 61.14 -12.65 10.42
C LEU A 8 62.59 -12.28 10.13
N THR A 9 63.16 -11.52 11.06
CA THR A 9 64.60 -11.25 11.20
C THR A 9 65.26 -12.48 11.83
N ILE A 10 66.30 -13.07 11.23
CA ILE A 10 67.23 -13.96 11.95
C ILE A 10 68.67 -13.61 11.54
N LEU A 11 69.39 -13.05 12.52
CA LEU A 11 70.84 -12.91 12.55
C LEU A 11 71.41 -13.88 13.59
N SER A 12 72.46 -14.60 13.20
CA SER A 12 73.55 -15.19 13.99
C SER A 12 73.26 -16.13 15.18
N VAL A 13 73.87 -17.32 15.14
CA VAL A 13 74.97 -17.79 16.04
C VAL A 13 75.11 -19.31 15.84
N GLY A 14 76.34 -19.80 15.64
CA GLY A 14 76.62 -21.23 15.58
C GLY A 14 78.04 -21.60 15.17
N PHE A 15 79.04 -21.05 15.87
CA PHE A 15 80.42 -21.54 15.81
C PHE A 15 80.48 -22.82 16.67
N LEU A 16 80.67 -24.00 16.06
CA LEU A 16 81.05 -25.19 16.82
C LEU A 16 82.02 -26.07 16.03
N ALA A 17 83.21 -26.19 16.61
CA ALA A 17 84.29 -27.05 16.16
C ALA A 17 83.94 -28.53 16.33
N VAL A 18 84.24 -29.34 15.32
CA VAL A 18 84.48 -30.78 15.47
C VAL A 18 85.72 -31.13 14.65
N MET A 19 86.84 -31.30 15.35
CA MET A 19 87.98 -32.07 14.87
C MET A 19 87.75 -33.54 15.19
N ILE A 20 87.81 -34.41 14.18
CA ILE A 20 88.19 -35.84 14.31
C ILE A 20 89.12 -36.18 13.15
N PHE A 21 90.15 -36.96 13.47
CA PHE A 21 91.38 -37.26 12.74
C PHE A 21 91.34 -38.60 11.96
N PHE A 22 92.25 -38.70 10.97
CA PHE A 22 92.76 -39.87 10.21
C PHE A 22 91.81 -40.50 9.15
N SER A 23 92.26 -40.83 7.93
CA SER A 23 93.46 -41.61 7.63
C SER A 23 94.09 -41.30 6.26
N ALA A 24 95.41 -41.40 6.23
CA ALA A 24 96.24 -41.30 5.04
C ALA A 24 96.21 -42.60 4.22
N CYS A 25 95.97 -42.47 2.91
CA CYS A 25 96.46 -43.42 1.91
C CYS A 25 97.43 -42.68 0.99
N LYS A 26 98.71 -43.09 1.03
CA LYS A 26 99.73 -42.77 0.03
C LYS A 26 99.59 -43.72 -1.16
N LYS A 27 99.66 -43.19 -2.39
CA LYS A 27 100.60 -43.57 -3.47
C LYS A 27 100.23 -42.84 -4.77
N GLU A 28 101.09 -41.93 -5.21
CA GLU A 28 101.98 -42.08 -6.37
C GLU A 28 101.28 -41.69 -7.67
N ASP A 29 101.44 -40.41 -8.02
CA ASP A 29 101.93 -40.04 -9.35
C ASP A 29 102.91 -38.87 -9.16
N ASP A 30 104.17 -39.11 -9.55
CA ASP A 30 105.21 -38.09 -9.67
C ASP A 30 104.78 -37.09 -10.75
N THR A 31 104.09 -36.03 -10.37
CA THR A 31 104.09 -34.83 -11.22
C THR A 31 105.47 -34.17 -11.09
N PRO A 32 106.19 -33.93 -12.21
CA PRO A 32 107.42 -33.18 -12.19
C PRO A 32 107.21 -31.90 -11.37
N THR A 33 108.13 -31.56 -10.47
CA THR A 33 108.09 -30.27 -9.73
C THR A 33 108.01 -29.05 -10.66
N ASP A 34 108.32 -29.25 -11.95
CA ASP A 34 108.25 -28.26 -13.03
C ASP A 34 106.97 -28.27 -13.88
N ALA A 35 106.04 -29.21 -13.68
CA ALA A 35 104.83 -29.36 -14.49
C ALA A 35 103.84 -28.20 -14.24
N ILE A 36 103.25 -27.71 -15.34
CA ILE A 36 102.23 -26.68 -15.30
C ILE A 36 100.89 -27.36 -15.00
N GLN A 37 100.19 -26.91 -13.96
CA GLN A 37 98.89 -27.48 -13.58
C GLN A 37 97.85 -26.39 -13.37
N LEU A 38 96.65 -26.63 -13.89
CA LEU A 38 95.45 -25.88 -13.54
C LEU A 38 94.75 -26.60 -12.39
N LEU A 39 94.74 -26.01 -11.20
CA LEU A 39 94.09 -26.58 -10.01
C LEU A 39 92.65 -26.09 -9.85
N SER A 40 92.41 -24.79 -10.04
CA SER A 40 91.08 -24.21 -9.99
C SER A 40 91.02 -22.86 -10.72
N PHE A 41 89.81 -22.40 -11.02
CA PHE A 41 89.57 -21.04 -11.47
C PHE A 41 88.29 -20.50 -10.84
N GLY A 42 88.18 -19.18 -10.70
CA GLY A 42 86.96 -18.55 -10.21
C GLY A 42 87.05 -17.02 -10.14
N PRO A 43 85.92 -16.34 -9.90
CA PRO A 43 84.59 -16.91 -9.64
C PRO A 43 83.96 -17.59 -10.86
N SER A 44 83.08 -18.58 -10.63
CA SER A 44 82.19 -19.23 -11.61
C SER A 44 80.88 -19.55 -10.87
N PRO A 45 79.73 -18.92 -11.19
CA PRO A 45 79.50 -18.00 -12.30
C PRO A 45 80.33 -16.71 -12.23
N ALA A 46 80.83 -16.25 -13.37
CA ALA A 46 81.74 -15.13 -13.49
C ALA A 46 81.06 -13.92 -14.13
N LEU A 47 81.34 -12.72 -13.62
CA LEU A 47 80.79 -11.48 -14.18
C LEU A 47 81.66 -10.98 -15.34
N ARG A 48 81.05 -10.65 -16.49
CA ARG A 48 81.77 -10.07 -17.64
C ARG A 48 82.36 -8.72 -17.24
N GLY A 49 83.64 -8.49 -17.53
CA GLY A 49 84.42 -7.33 -17.05
C GLY A 49 84.93 -7.48 -15.60
N GLY A 50 84.57 -8.56 -14.90
CA GLY A 50 85.13 -8.91 -13.60
C GLY A 50 86.49 -9.63 -13.72
N THR A 51 87.17 -9.80 -12.59
CA THR A 51 88.46 -10.50 -12.55
C THR A 51 88.26 -12.01 -12.41
N LEU A 52 88.76 -12.78 -13.38
CA LEU A 52 88.93 -14.22 -13.28
C LEU A 52 90.30 -14.53 -12.66
N LYS A 53 90.31 -15.39 -11.63
CA LYS A 53 91.51 -15.94 -11.01
C LYS A 53 91.71 -17.37 -11.45
N ILE A 54 92.92 -17.72 -11.84
CA ILE A 54 93.33 -19.07 -12.25
C ILE A 54 94.46 -19.48 -11.32
N ILE A 55 94.24 -20.54 -10.53
CA ILE A 55 95.13 -21.02 -9.49
C ILE A 55 95.74 -22.35 -9.92
N GLY A 56 97.04 -22.50 -9.72
CA GLY A 56 97.78 -23.62 -10.27
C GLY A 56 99.21 -23.71 -9.77
N THR A 57 100.04 -24.47 -10.50
CA THR A 57 101.49 -24.53 -10.30
C THR A 57 102.22 -24.18 -11.59
N ASN A 58 103.37 -23.49 -11.47
CA ASN A 58 104.19 -23.03 -12.60
C ASN A 58 103.41 -22.21 -13.66
N LEU A 59 102.38 -21.47 -13.22
CA LEU A 59 101.52 -20.67 -14.10
C LEU A 59 102.22 -19.47 -14.76
N ASP A 60 103.39 -19.07 -14.25
CA ASP A 60 104.26 -18.07 -14.86
C ASP A 60 104.76 -18.49 -16.26
N LYS A 61 104.70 -19.78 -16.58
CA LYS A 61 105.01 -20.35 -17.90
C LYS A 61 103.86 -20.30 -18.92
N VAL A 62 102.61 -20.01 -18.50
CA VAL A 62 101.42 -19.94 -19.38
C VAL A 62 101.50 -18.75 -20.34
N THR A 63 101.41 -18.94 -21.65
CA THR A 63 101.58 -17.84 -22.62
C THR A 63 100.30 -17.09 -22.93
N ALA A 64 99.15 -17.76 -22.84
CA ALA A 64 97.83 -17.19 -23.04
C ALA A 64 96.76 -18.02 -22.34
N VAL A 65 95.63 -17.38 -22.05
CA VAL A 65 94.40 -18.03 -21.61
C VAL A 65 93.37 -17.86 -22.71
N ILE A 66 92.87 -18.97 -23.26
CA ILE A 66 91.76 -18.95 -24.21
C ILE A 66 90.47 -19.16 -23.42
N LEU A 67 89.63 -18.14 -23.39
CA LEU A 67 88.27 -18.24 -22.87
C LEU A 67 87.34 -18.81 -23.95
N PRO A 68 86.13 -19.25 -23.59
CA PRO A 68 85.15 -19.79 -24.54
C PRO A 68 84.90 -18.86 -25.73
N ASP A 69 84.51 -19.42 -26.87
CA ASP A 69 84.45 -18.73 -28.18
C ASP A 69 85.81 -18.23 -28.71
N ASN A 70 86.88 -18.93 -28.31
CA ASN A 70 88.26 -18.71 -28.77
C ASN A 70 88.81 -17.30 -28.48
N ILE A 71 88.33 -16.69 -27.40
CA ILE A 71 88.77 -15.37 -26.95
C ILE A 71 90.15 -15.50 -26.33
N ASN A 72 91.16 -14.98 -27.03
CA ASN A 72 92.54 -15.08 -26.61
C ASN A 72 92.93 -13.93 -25.67
N VAL A 73 93.25 -14.26 -24.42
CA VAL A 73 93.75 -13.33 -23.41
C VAL A 73 95.22 -13.62 -23.14
N SER A 74 96.11 -12.79 -23.69
CA SER A 74 97.56 -12.86 -23.47
C SER A 74 98.09 -11.77 -22.54
N ASN A 75 97.29 -10.72 -22.28
CA ASN A 75 97.59 -9.68 -21.33
C ASN A 75 96.86 -9.97 -20.02
N PHE A 76 97.62 -10.25 -18.96
CA PHE A 76 97.09 -10.58 -17.63
C PHE A 76 97.21 -9.39 -16.69
N ASP A 77 96.22 -9.21 -15.81
CA ASP A 77 96.25 -8.21 -14.73
C ASP A 77 97.35 -8.57 -13.71
N SER A 78 97.57 -9.87 -13.48
CA SER A 78 98.67 -10.41 -12.67
C SER A 78 99.04 -11.81 -13.13
N LYS A 79 100.33 -12.16 -13.01
CA LYS A 79 100.84 -13.49 -13.36
C LYS A 79 102.01 -13.87 -12.45
N THR A 80 101.84 -14.96 -11.73
CA THR A 80 102.84 -15.57 -10.84
C THR A 80 102.84 -17.09 -11.07
N ALA A 81 103.76 -17.82 -10.43
CA ALA A 81 103.80 -19.28 -10.52
C ALA A 81 102.53 -19.97 -9.98
N GLU A 82 101.78 -19.31 -9.08
CA GLU A 82 100.61 -19.91 -8.41
C GLU A 82 99.28 -19.30 -8.84
N LEU A 83 99.30 -18.11 -9.47
CA LEU A 83 98.10 -17.33 -9.77
C LEU A 83 98.25 -16.52 -11.06
N ILE A 84 97.28 -16.64 -11.96
CA ILE A 84 97.00 -15.69 -13.03
C ILE A 84 95.69 -14.97 -12.71
N THR A 85 95.65 -13.65 -12.90
CA THR A 85 94.40 -12.88 -12.89
C THR A 85 94.21 -12.16 -14.20
N LEU A 86 93.00 -12.17 -14.73
CA LEU A 86 92.64 -11.47 -15.97
C LEU A 86 91.24 -10.88 -15.87
N THR A 87 90.99 -9.83 -16.64
CA THR A 87 89.66 -9.25 -16.80
C THR A 87 88.90 -10.04 -17.86
N ILE A 88 87.70 -10.53 -17.52
CA ILE A 88 86.86 -11.32 -18.42
C ILE A 88 86.33 -10.41 -19.54
N PRO A 89 86.67 -10.64 -20.81
CA PRO A 89 86.15 -9.86 -21.92
C PRO A 89 84.62 -9.94 -22.04
N GLN A 90 84.01 -8.87 -22.57
CA GLN A 90 82.54 -8.75 -22.62
C GLN A 90 81.89 -9.77 -23.55
N GLU A 91 82.64 -10.36 -24.47
CA GLU A 91 82.20 -11.37 -25.42
C GLU A 91 82.29 -12.82 -24.85
N THR A 92 82.85 -13.02 -23.66
CA THR A 92 83.05 -14.35 -23.03
C THR A 92 81.77 -15.15 -22.79
N VAL A 93 81.52 -16.19 -23.58
CA VAL A 93 80.40 -17.12 -23.37
C VAL A 93 80.72 -18.21 -22.34
N GLU A 94 79.75 -19.07 -22.03
CA GLU A 94 79.98 -20.22 -21.16
C GLU A 94 80.81 -21.30 -21.88
N GLY A 95 81.71 -21.96 -21.15
CA GLY A 95 82.52 -23.05 -21.71
C GLY A 95 83.83 -23.28 -20.97
N HIS A 96 84.68 -24.18 -21.48
CA HIS A 96 85.98 -24.48 -20.86
C HIS A 96 87.02 -23.38 -21.14
N ILE A 97 87.90 -23.15 -20.17
CA ILE A 97 89.07 -22.30 -20.29
C ILE A 97 90.27 -23.17 -20.71
N ILE A 98 91.11 -22.67 -21.61
CA ILE A 98 92.31 -23.39 -22.07
C ILE A 98 93.55 -22.55 -21.74
N LEU A 99 94.49 -23.12 -21.00
CA LEU A 99 95.82 -22.52 -20.80
C LEU A 99 96.74 -22.94 -21.94
N LYS A 100 97.30 -21.98 -22.66
CA LYS A 100 98.36 -22.23 -23.64
C LYS A 100 99.68 -22.35 -22.90
N THR A 101 100.34 -23.49 -23.03
CA THR A 101 101.64 -23.75 -22.36
C THR A 101 102.67 -24.30 -23.35
N PRO A 102 103.98 -24.19 -23.06
CA PRO A 102 105.03 -24.78 -23.89
C PRO A 102 104.93 -26.31 -24.04
N ASP A 103 104.33 -26.98 -23.04
CA ASP A 103 104.26 -28.45 -22.95
C ASP A 103 102.92 -29.01 -23.49
N GLY A 104 102.07 -28.14 -24.05
CA GLY A 104 100.74 -28.48 -24.55
C GLY A 104 99.62 -27.66 -23.90
N ASP A 105 98.43 -27.72 -24.48
CA ASP A 105 97.26 -27.01 -23.97
C ASP A 105 96.66 -27.74 -22.76
N ILE A 106 96.26 -26.98 -21.74
CA ILE A 106 95.56 -27.50 -20.57
C ILE A 106 94.13 -26.98 -20.57
N THR A 107 93.16 -27.86 -20.76
CA THR A 107 91.73 -27.51 -20.71
C THR A 107 91.18 -27.72 -19.30
N SER A 108 90.44 -26.75 -18.79
CA SER A 108 89.76 -26.85 -17.50
C SER A 108 88.73 -27.98 -17.46
N LEU A 109 88.63 -28.71 -16.35
CA LEU A 109 87.64 -29.79 -16.19
C LEU A 109 86.20 -29.29 -16.04
N THR A 110 86.00 -28.15 -15.36
CA THR A 110 84.71 -27.48 -15.23
C THR A 110 84.58 -26.36 -16.25
N ILE A 111 83.35 -26.05 -16.66
CA ILE A 111 83.08 -24.88 -17.51
C ILE A 111 83.08 -23.59 -16.66
N LEU A 112 83.56 -22.50 -17.26
CA LEU A 112 83.27 -21.15 -16.83
C LEU A 112 81.81 -20.86 -17.17
N THR A 113 80.98 -20.63 -16.14
CA THR A 113 79.61 -20.13 -16.31
C THR A 113 79.60 -18.62 -16.15
N ILE A 114 78.62 -17.93 -16.73
CA ILE A 114 78.54 -16.46 -16.69
C ILE A 114 77.39 -16.02 -15.79
N SER A 115 77.64 -15.02 -14.96
CA SER A 115 76.62 -14.36 -14.15
C SER A 115 76.15 -13.08 -14.84
N GLU A 116 74.86 -12.99 -15.10
CA GLU A 116 74.22 -11.82 -15.74
C GLU A 116 73.14 -11.25 -14.80
N PRO A 117 73.52 -10.63 -13.67
CA PRO A 117 72.56 -10.06 -12.74
C PRO A 117 71.87 -8.86 -13.38
N ILE A 118 70.55 -8.97 -13.59
CA ILE A 118 69.72 -7.87 -14.06
C ILE A 118 69.71 -6.78 -12.98
N VAL A 119 70.05 -5.55 -13.37
CA VAL A 119 70.04 -4.40 -12.46
C VAL A 119 69.26 -3.25 -13.08
N LEU A 120 68.27 -2.73 -12.36
CA LEU A 120 67.62 -1.46 -12.65
C LEU A 120 68.25 -0.40 -11.75
N THR A 121 68.92 0.60 -12.34
CA THR A 121 69.59 1.66 -11.56
C THR A 121 68.74 2.92 -11.43
N SER A 122 68.10 3.35 -12.52
CA SER A 122 67.29 4.56 -12.54
C SER A 122 66.35 4.58 -13.75
N PHE A 123 65.45 5.56 -13.77
CA PHE A 123 64.69 5.91 -14.96
C PHE A 123 64.57 7.43 -15.06
N SER A 124 64.33 7.91 -16.27
CA SER A 124 64.15 9.34 -16.56
C SER A 124 63.17 9.54 -17.72
N PRO A 125 62.30 10.56 -17.66
CA PRO A 125 62.11 11.49 -16.54
C PRO A 125 61.37 10.85 -15.35
N ALA A 126 61.48 11.47 -14.17
CA ALA A 126 60.79 11.01 -12.96
C ALA A 126 59.28 11.28 -12.96
N SER A 127 58.85 12.31 -13.70
CA SER A 127 57.45 12.62 -14.00
C SER A 127 57.26 12.66 -15.51
N VAL A 128 56.28 11.92 -16.02
CA VAL A 128 56.11 11.67 -17.45
C VAL A 128 54.65 11.53 -17.82
N LYS A 129 54.29 12.05 -18.99
CA LYS A 129 52.96 11.90 -19.56
C LYS A 129 52.81 10.54 -20.24
N ALA A 130 51.62 9.96 -20.18
CA ALA A 130 51.28 8.83 -21.04
C ALA A 130 51.60 9.12 -22.52
N GLY A 131 52.13 8.13 -23.23
CA GLY A 131 52.59 8.23 -24.61
C GLY A 131 54.01 8.79 -24.78
N ASN A 132 54.55 9.51 -23.78
CA ASN A 132 55.93 10.00 -23.83
C ASN A 132 56.93 8.91 -23.49
N MET A 133 58.18 9.11 -23.93
CA MET A 133 59.26 8.16 -23.73
C MET A 133 59.78 8.17 -22.29
N LEU A 134 59.97 6.98 -21.74
CA LEU A 134 60.68 6.70 -20.50
C LEU A 134 61.97 5.95 -20.82
N THR A 135 63.09 6.46 -20.32
CA THR A 135 64.40 5.81 -20.40
C THR A 135 64.69 5.11 -19.09
N ILE A 136 64.93 3.81 -19.12
CA ILE A 136 65.32 2.98 -17.98
C ILE A 136 66.80 2.66 -18.14
N GLN A 137 67.59 2.94 -17.11
CA GLN A 137 69.04 2.72 -17.07
C GLN A 137 69.36 1.58 -16.10
N GLY A 138 70.36 0.79 -16.43
CA GLY A 138 70.64 -0.44 -15.70
C GLY A 138 71.88 -1.17 -16.19
N ASP A 139 71.92 -2.46 -15.85
CA ASP A 139 72.87 -3.40 -16.43
C ASP A 139 72.16 -4.71 -16.79
N TYR A 140 72.67 -5.39 -17.83
CA TYR A 140 72.06 -6.58 -18.44
C TYR A 140 70.59 -6.39 -18.87
N LEU A 141 70.20 -5.15 -19.22
CA LEU A 141 68.85 -4.82 -19.65
C LEU A 141 68.46 -5.43 -21.01
N ASN A 142 69.43 -5.85 -21.82
CA ASN A 142 69.21 -6.59 -23.07
C ASN A 142 68.53 -7.95 -22.86
N LEU A 143 68.46 -8.45 -21.62
CA LEU A 143 67.76 -9.68 -21.24
C LEU A 143 66.28 -9.46 -20.87
N ILE A 144 65.82 -8.21 -20.85
CA ILE A 144 64.44 -7.86 -20.45
C ILE A 144 63.50 -7.99 -21.64
N ASN A 145 62.37 -8.64 -21.42
CA ASN A 145 61.30 -8.76 -22.41
C ASN A 145 60.06 -7.94 -22.05
N THR A 146 59.93 -7.45 -20.82
CA THR A 146 58.73 -6.73 -20.39
C THR A 146 59.06 -5.64 -19.37
N VAL A 147 58.47 -4.46 -19.56
CA VAL A 147 58.39 -3.40 -18.54
C VAL A 147 56.98 -3.39 -17.97
N VAL A 148 56.84 -3.51 -16.66
CA VAL A 148 55.58 -3.51 -15.92
C VAL A 148 55.46 -2.21 -15.15
N PHE A 149 54.41 -1.45 -15.45
CA PHE A 149 54.02 -0.26 -14.71
C PHE A 149 53.07 -0.66 -13.56
N SER A 150 52.83 0.28 -12.66
CA SER A 150 51.89 0.08 -11.57
C SER A 150 50.49 -0.32 -12.07
N ASP A 151 49.75 -1.03 -11.21
CA ASP A 151 48.46 -1.68 -11.53
C ASP A 151 48.54 -2.78 -12.61
N GLY A 152 49.74 -3.34 -12.84
CA GLY A 152 49.95 -4.50 -13.73
C GLY A 152 49.93 -4.17 -15.22
N VAL A 153 49.99 -2.88 -15.59
CA VAL A 153 50.05 -2.45 -16.99
C VAL A 153 51.44 -2.77 -17.54
N ALA A 154 51.54 -3.78 -18.39
CA ALA A 154 52.81 -4.24 -18.93
C ALA A 154 52.94 -3.99 -20.43
N ILE A 155 54.16 -3.75 -20.88
CA ILE A 155 54.53 -3.67 -22.30
C ILE A 155 55.71 -4.55 -22.60
N GLY A 156 55.58 -5.32 -23.69
CA GLY A 156 56.61 -6.22 -24.17
C GLY A 156 57.71 -5.51 -24.96
N ASP A 157 58.79 -6.24 -25.20
CA ASP A 157 59.97 -5.84 -25.97
C ASP A 157 59.67 -5.26 -27.36
N THR A 158 58.62 -5.72 -28.03
CA THR A 158 58.18 -5.17 -29.32
C THR A 158 57.82 -3.68 -29.27
N ALA A 159 57.52 -3.14 -28.08
CA ALA A 159 57.26 -1.72 -27.87
C ALA A 159 58.54 -0.93 -27.49
N PHE A 160 59.69 -1.59 -27.32
CA PHE A 160 60.93 -0.92 -26.94
C PHE A 160 61.50 -0.18 -28.16
N VAL A 161 61.81 1.10 -27.96
CA VAL A 161 62.42 1.97 -28.97
C VAL A 161 63.95 1.84 -28.94
N SER A 162 64.52 1.62 -27.76
CA SER A 162 65.93 1.30 -27.53
C SER A 162 66.01 0.11 -26.58
N HIS A 163 66.87 -0.85 -26.86
CA HIS A 163 67.06 -2.04 -26.02
C HIS A 163 68.50 -2.51 -26.10
N THR A 164 69.30 -2.07 -25.14
CA THR A 164 70.73 -2.37 -25.04
C THR A 164 71.03 -2.96 -23.66
N ARG A 165 72.28 -3.37 -23.43
CA ARG A 165 72.72 -3.87 -22.12
C ARG A 165 72.48 -2.87 -20.98
N GLN A 166 72.58 -1.57 -21.26
CA GLN A 166 72.52 -0.54 -20.22
C GLN A 166 71.24 0.29 -20.25
N GLU A 167 70.47 0.20 -21.33
CA GLU A 167 69.33 1.09 -21.56
C GLU A 167 68.14 0.37 -22.20
N ILE A 168 66.93 0.65 -21.68
CA ILE A 168 65.66 0.44 -22.38
C ILE A 168 64.99 1.81 -22.56
N GLN A 169 64.52 2.13 -23.75
CA GLN A 169 63.60 3.24 -23.96
C GLN A 169 62.24 2.70 -24.38
N VAL A 170 61.19 3.15 -23.70
CA VAL A 170 59.84 2.65 -23.96
C VAL A 170 58.80 3.77 -23.77
N PRO A 171 57.75 3.83 -24.62
CA PRO A 171 56.65 4.76 -24.38
C PRO A 171 55.86 4.36 -23.14
N VAL A 172 55.46 5.32 -22.33
CA VAL A 172 54.59 5.08 -21.17
C VAL A 172 53.18 4.73 -21.66
N PRO A 173 52.60 3.58 -21.26
CA PRO A 173 51.27 3.17 -21.69
C PRO A 173 50.18 4.16 -21.28
N GLU A 174 49.13 4.32 -22.09
CA GLU A 174 47.99 5.20 -21.76
C GLU A 174 47.30 4.85 -20.44
N ARG A 175 47.34 3.57 -20.05
CA ARG A 175 46.73 3.08 -18.81
C ARG A 175 47.68 3.13 -17.60
N ALA A 176 48.93 3.55 -17.78
CA ALA A 176 49.89 3.57 -16.69
C ALA A 176 49.46 4.53 -15.58
N GLN A 177 49.77 4.17 -14.35
CA GLN A 177 49.53 4.98 -13.14
C GLN A 177 50.85 5.25 -12.43
N SER A 178 50.89 6.30 -11.61
CA SER A 178 52.03 6.62 -10.77
C SER A 178 52.32 5.47 -9.80
N GLY A 179 53.59 5.11 -9.68
CA GLY A 179 54.08 4.07 -8.78
C GLY A 179 55.40 3.49 -9.26
N LYS A 180 55.86 2.42 -8.62
CA LYS A 180 57.11 1.74 -9.02
C LYS A 180 56.92 1.05 -10.37
N ILE A 181 58.00 0.95 -11.13
CA ILE A 181 58.07 0.14 -12.35
C ILE A 181 58.89 -1.12 -12.07
N ALA A 182 58.63 -2.17 -12.81
CA ALA A 182 59.41 -3.40 -12.77
C ALA A 182 59.86 -3.81 -14.17
N ILE A 183 61.01 -4.46 -14.27
CA ILE A 183 61.50 -5.09 -15.49
C ILE A 183 61.50 -6.61 -15.30
N SER A 184 61.12 -7.35 -16.33
CA SER A 184 61.03 -8.80 -16.33
C SER A 184 61.68 -9.41 -17.57
N ASN A 185 62.39 -10.52 -17.39
CA ASN A 185 62.96 -11.31 -18.48
C ASN A 185 61.93 -12.21 -19.21
N GLY A 186 60.65 -12.18 -18.83
CA GLY A 186 59.58 -12.85 -19.57
C GLY A 186 59.61 -14.40 -19.57
N GLU A 187 60.47 -15.02 -18.76
CA GLU A 187 60.56 -16.48 -18.63
C GLU A 187 59.40 -17.08 -17.80
N GLU A 188 59.20 -18.41 -17.85
CA GLU A 188 58.16 -19.12 -17.10
C GLU A 188 58.25 -18.87 -15.58
N ILE A 189 59.48 -18.78 -15.07
CA ILE A 189 59.79 -18.29 -13.72
C ILE A 189 60.57 -16.98 -13.90
N PRO A 190 59.89 -15.84 -13.95
CA PRO A 190 60.51 -14.60 -14.35
C PRO A 190 61.41 -14.04 -13.24
N ILE A 191 62.55 -13.49 -13.65
CA ILE A 191 63.35 -12.58 -12.82
C ILE A 191 62.71 -11.20 -12.95
N VAL A 192 62.17 -10.69 -11.85
CA VAL A 192 61.54 -9.37 -11.77
C VAL A 192 62.39 -8.46 -10.89
N VAL A 193 62.78 -7.31 -11.44
CA VAL A 193 63.53 -6.27 -10.71
C VAL A 193 62.68 -5.02 -10.66
N GLU A 194 62.32 -4.58 -9.46
CA GLU A 194 61.54 -3.36 -9.24
C GLU A 194 62.45 -2.13 -9.09
N SER A 195 61.93 -0.96 -9.46
CA SER A 195 62.59 0.31 -9.22
C SER A 195 62.54 0.72 -7.75
N GLU A 196 63.58 1.41 -7.30
CA GLU A 196 63.57 2.06 -5.99
C GLU A 196 62.70 3.33 -6.01
N ALA A 197 62.86 4.15 -7.06
CA ALA A 197 62.07 5.36 -7.26
C ALA A 197 60.65 5.05 -7.75
N VAL A 198 59.72 5.95 -7.42
CA VAL A 198 58.35 5.97 -7.93
C VAL A 198 58.31 6.82 -9.19
N LEU A 199 57.75 6.28 -10.27
CA LEU A 199 57.43 7.03 -11.48
C LEU A 199 56.15 7.81 -11.24
N ASP A 200 56.17 9.11 -11.51
CA ASP A 200 54.96 9.94 -11.51
C ASP A 200 54.37 10.01 -12.92
N VAL A 201 53.21 9.40 -13.13
CA VAL A 201 52.48 9.50 -14.39
C VAL A 201 51.53 10.68 -14.30
N VAL A 202 51.78 11.69 -15.13
CA VAL A 202 51.05 12.96 -15.11
C VAL A 202 49.56 12.73 -15.33
N LEU A 203 48.75 13.22 -14.39
CA LEU A 203 47.29 13.27 -14.48
C LEU A 203 46.82 14.64 -14.98
N PRO A 204 45.66 14.71 -15.66
CA PRO A 204 45.04 15.99 -15.97
C PRO A 204 44.69 16.76 -14.70
N SER A 205 44.61 18.09 -14.77
CA SER A 205 44.16 18.92 -13.65
C SER A 205 43.08 19.90 -14.09
N ILE A 206 42.12 20.16 -13.20
CA ILE A 206 41.06 21.15 -13.42
C ILE A 206 41.44 22.43 -12.68
N ALA A 207 41.63 23.51 -13.43
CA ALA A 207 41.85 24.86 -12.90
C ALA A 207 40.52 25.60 -12.67
N GLY A 208 39.51 25.36 -13.52
CA GLY A 208 38.20 25.99 -13.37
C GLY A 208 37.14 25.42 -14.30
N ILE A 209 35.89 25.73 -13.97
CA ILE A 209 34.70 25.41 -14.76
C ILE A 209 33.93 26.71 -15.01
N SER A 210 33.60 27.00 -16.27
CA SER A 210 32.95 28.26 -16.64
C SER A 210 32.04 28.09 -17.86
N PRO A 211 30.83 28.69 -17.87
CA PRO A 211 30.25 29.49 -16.79
C PRO A 211 29.85 28.64 -15.57
N ASN A 212 29.79 29.27 -14.39
CA ASN A 212 29.24 28.67 -13.16
C ASN A 212 28.54 29.80 -12.37
N PRO A 213 27.19 29.84 -12.30
CA PRO A 213 26.24 28.79 -12.67
C PRO A 213 26.11 28.56 -14.19
N VAL A 214 25.67 27.36 -14.58
CA VAL A 214 25.45 26.97 -15.98
C VAL A 214 24.04 26.44 -16.22
N LYS A 215 23.50 26.76 -17.39
CA LYS A 215 22.20 26.26 -17.84
C LYS A 215 22.35 24.87 -18.47
N ALA A 216 21.45 23.94 -18.15
CA ALA A 216 21.43 22.62 -18.77
C ALA A 216 21.29 22.75 -20.31
N GLY A 217 21.97 21.88 -21.06
CA GLY A 217 22.04 21.96 -22.51
C GLY A 217 22.87 23.14 -23.06
N SER A 218 23.57 23.91 -22.21
CA SER A 218 24.53 24.93 -22.65
C SER A 218 25.96 24.40 -22.64
N MET A 219 26.86 25.10 -23.33
CA MET A 219 28.28 24.74 -23.36
C MET A 219 28.96 25.14 -22.04
N LEU A 220 29.76 24.21 -21.51
CA LEU A 220 30.64 24.40 -20.35
C LEU A 220 32.09 24.21 -20.79
N THR A 221 32.94 25.15 -20.39
CA THR A 221 34.40 25.07 -20.54
C THR A 221 35.03 24.60 -19.25
N ILE A 222 35.79 23.51 -19.32
CA ILE A 222 36.67 23.02 -18.25
C ILE A 222 38.09 23.45 -18.62
N SER A 223 38.68 24.35 -17.84
CA SER A 223 40.06 24.82 -18.04
C SER A 223 41.03 24.11 -17.10
N GLY A 224 42.27 23.93 -17.52
CA GLY A 224 43.22 23.09 -16.78
C GLY A 224 44.55 22.86 -17.45
N ALA A 225 45.22 21.78 -17.07
CA ALA A 225 46.43 21.27 -17.71
C ALA A 225 46.31 19.78 -18.03
N ASP A 226 47.00 19.34 -19.09
CA ASP A 226 47.01 17.97 -19.61
C ASP A 226 45.60 17.41 -19.91
N LEU A 227 44.67 18.29 -20.28
CA LEU A 227 43.27 17.93 -20.52
C LEU A 227 43.04 17.11 -21.79
N ASP A 228 44.03 17.04 -22.69
CA ASP A 228 44.06 16.13 -23.84
C ASP A 228 44.11 14.64 -23.44
N LEU A 229 44.52 14.35 -22.19
CA LEU A 229 44.51 12.98 -21.65
C LEU A 229 43.12 12.47 -21.27
N VAL A 230 42.17 13.38 -21.06
CA VAL A 230 40.83 13.04 -20.57
C VAL A 230 40.08 12.22 -21.61
N LYS A 231 39.45 11.13 -21.17
CA LYS A 231 38.59 10.28 -22.01
C LYS A 231 37.12 10.37 -21.64
N GLN A 232 36.83 10.86 -20.44
CA GLN A 232 35.48 10.93 -19.90
C GLN A 232 35.30 12.11 -18.96
N VAL A 233 34.14 12.77 -19.03
CA VAL A 233 33.69 13.81 -18.10
C VAL A 233 32.41 13.32 -17.43
N GLU A 234 32.29 13.47 -16.11
CA GLU A 234 31.11 13.08 -15.35
C GLU A 234 30.54 14.28 -14.60
N PHE A 235 29.23 14.49 -14.78
CA PHE A 235 28.43 15.46 -14.03
C PHE A 235 27.66 14.73 -12.94
N SER A 236 27.37 15.43 -11.84
CA SER A 236 26.51 14.85 -10.79
C SER A 236 25.11 14.60 -11.36
N GLY A 237 24.49 13.46 -11.03
CA GLY A 237 23.16 13.08 -11.53
C GLY A 237 23.13 12.44 -12.92
N THR A 238 24.17 12.62 -13.75
CA THR A 238 24.19 12.10 -15.14
C THR A 238 25.20 10.97 -15.33
N ALA A 239 24.95 10.11 -16.31
CA ALA A 239 25.96 9.22 -16.86
C ALA A 239 27.17 9.98 -17.42
N ALA A 240 28.35 9.43 -17.23
CA ALA A 240 29.58 10.05 -17.70
C ALA A 240 29.63 10.10 -19.24
N ILE A 241 30.01 11.26 -19.79
CA ILE A 241 30.08 11.54 -21.22
C ILE A 241 31.49 11.31 -21.76
N THR A 242 31.58 10.76 -22.98
CA THR A 242 32.86 10.44 -23.66
C THR A 242 33.01 11.18 -24.99
N SER A 243 32.11 12.13 -25.28
CA SER A 243 32.15 12.95 -26.49
C SER A 243 32.19 14.42 -26.10
N PHE A 244 33.20 15.12 -26.59
CA PHE A 244 33.45 16.53 -26.29
C PHE A 244 33.22 17.37 -27.54
N VAL A 245 32.81 18.62 -27.36
CA VAL A 245 32.68 19.60 -28.44
C VAL A 245 34.08 19.94 -28.97
N SER A 246 35.00 20.20 -28.04
CA SER A 246 36.42 20.40 -28.34
C SER A 246 37.28 19.94 -27.16
N GLN A 247 38.53 19.58 -27.44
CA GLN A 247 39.50 19.15 -26.44
C GLN A 247 40.89 19.58 -26.85
N SER A 248 41.64 20.12 -25.90
CA SER A 248 43.01 20.60 -26.05
C SER A 248 43.80 20.36 -24.76
N LEU A 249 45.08 20.70 -24.75
CA LEU A 249 45.93 20.60 -23.56
C LEU A 249 45.40 21.36 -22.34
N THR A 250 44.71 22.49 -22.56
CA THR A 250 44.32 23.42 -21.49
C THR A 250 42.81 23.65 -21.38
N SER A 251 42.01 23.06 -22.28
CA SER A 251 40.57 23.28 -22.31
C SER A 251 39.81 22.06 -22.87
N ILE A 252 38.68 21.75 -22.25
CA ILE A 252 37.64 20.85 -22.78
C ILE A 252 36.33 21.64 -22.84
N GLU A 253 35.67 21.65 -23.99
CA GLU A 253 34.31 22.16 -24.12
C GLU A 253 33.34 21.00 -24.25
N VAL A 254 32.30 21.00 -23.41
CA VAL A 254 31.26 19.98 -23.38
C VAL A 254 29.88 20.61 -23.31
N MET A 255 28.87 19.91 -23.82
CA MET A 255 27.48 20.28 -23.59
C MET A 255 27.06 19.71 -22.23
N VAL A 256 26.53 20.56 -21.35
CA VAL A 256 26.02 20.10 -20.05
C VAL A 256 24.76 19.26 -20.28
N PRO A 257 24.71 18.01 -19.79
CA PRO A 257 23.52 17.18 -19.95
C PRO A 257 22.26 17.80 -19.34
N GLY A 258 21.09 17.42 -19.88
CA GLY A 258 19.79 17.95 -19.44
C GLY A 258 19.42 17.57 -18.00
N ASP A 259 19.92 16.43 -17.55
CA ASP A 259 19.71 15.81 -16.23
C ASP A 259 20.91 16.01 -15.29
N ALA A 260 21.81 16.94 -15.62
CA ALA A 260 22.93 17.27 -14.73
C ALA A 260 22.43 18.01 -13.49
N HIS A 261 22.94 17.63 -12.33
CA HIS A 261 22.63 18.20 -11.03
C HIS A 261 23.81 19.04 -10.52
N ASP A 262 23.55 19.84 -9.48
CA ASP A 262 24.61 20.50 -8.73
C ASP A 262 25.63 19.49 -8.21
N GLY A 263 26.91 19.82 -8.30
CA GLY A 263 28.00 19.01 -7.76
C GLY A 263 29.29 19.14 -8.54
N ASN A 264 30.37 18.55 -8.04
CA ASN A 264 31.67 18.62 -8.68
C ASN A 264 31.68 17.87 -10.03
N VAL A 265 32.42 18.42 -10.99
CA VAL A 265 32.68 17.78 -12.28
C VAL A 265 33.90 16.88 -12.11
N LYS A 266 33.82 15.65 -12.63
CA LYS A 266 34.96 14.73 -12.63
C LYS A 266 35.45 14.50 -14.04
N ILE A 267 36.76 14.35 -14.20
CA ILE A 267 37.40 13.96 -15.45
C ILE A 267 38.22 12.69 -15.23
N THR A 268 38.19 11.79 -16.21
CA THR A 268 38.86 10.50 -16.13
C THR A 268 39.70 10.29 -17.40
N PRO A 269 41.04 10.20 -17.29
CA PRO A 269 41.92 9.81 -18.39
C PRO A 269 41.93 8.29 -18.57
N ALA A 270 42.69 7.79 -19.56
CA ALA A 270 42.83 6.36 -19.85
C ALA A 270 43.44 5.53 -18.69
N SER A 271 44.16 6.17 -17.76
CA SER A 271 44.67 5.53 -16.53
C SER A 271 43.57 5.18 -15.52
N LEU A 272 42.33 5.64 -15.74
CA LEU A 272 41.16 5.45 -14.88
C LEU A 272 41.23 6.16 -13.53
N VAL A 273 42.26 6.98 -13.29
CA VAL A 273 42.39 7.78 -12.06
C VAL A 273 41.58 9.06 -12.20
N THR A 274 40.47 9.16 -11.47
CA THR A 274 39.53 10.28 -11.56
C THR A 274 40.08 11.55 -10.90
N VAL A 275 39.93 12.70 -11.56
CA VAL A 275 40.27 14.02 -11.02
C VAL A 275 38.98 14.84 -10.88
N THR A 276 38.78 15.45 -9.72
CA THR A 276 37.54 16.17 -9.38
C THR A 276 37.79 17.67 -9.35
N SER A 277 36.84 18.47 -9.85
CA SER A 277 36.92 19.94 -9.80
C SER A 277 36.95 20.43 -8.35
N ALA A 278 37.64 21.53 -8.09
CA ALA A 278 37.63 22.15 -6.75
C ALA A 278 36.24 22.74 -6.43
N ASP A 279 35.71 23.54 -7.35
CA ASP A 279 34.37 24.12 -7.23
C ASP A 279 33.30 23.14 -7.71
N ALA A 280 32.17 23.13 -7.01
CA ALA A 280 30.96 22.45 -7.47
C ALA A 280 30.32 23.25 -8.61
N LEU A 281 29.86 22.55 -9.64
CA LEU A 281 29.00 23.13 -10.67
C LEU A 281 27.63 23.42 -10.06
N VAL A 282 27.09 24.59 -10.35
CA VAL A 282 25.74 25.01 -9.94
C VAL A 282 24.88 25.13 -11.18
N MET A 283 23.75 24.44 -11.18
CA MET A 283 22.78 24.50 -12.26
C MET A 283 21.89 25.74 -12.11
N VAL A 284 21.63 26.42 -13.23
CA VAL A 284 20.71 27.58 -13.27
C VAL A 284 19.32 27.15 -12.82
N VAL A 285 18.74 27.94 -11.93
CA VAL A 285 17.35 27.80 -11.48
C VAL A 285 16.48 28.76 -12.32
N PRO A 286 15.33 28.31 -12.85
CA PRO A 286 14.41 29.20 -13.54
C PRO A 286 13.88 30.30 -12.62
N GLN A 287 13.38 31.38 -13.22
CA GLN A 287 12.71 32.46 -12.49
C GLN A 287 11.28 32.63 -12.98
N ILE A 288 10.31 32.69 -12.07
CA ILE A 288 8.94 33.09 -12.39
C ILE A 288 8.79 34.58 -12.10
N THR A 289 8.42 35.36 -13.12
CA THR A 289 8.15 36.81 -13.01
C THR A 289 6.65 37.12 -13.00
N GLY A 290 5.80 36.24 -13.52
CA GLY A 290 4.35 36.44 -13.49
C GLY A 290 3.55 35.19 -13.82
N ILE A 291 2.30 35.18 -13.36
CA ILE A 291 1.29 34.18 -13.69
C ILE A 291 0.01 34.92 -14.11
N ALA A 292 -0.56 34.58 -15.27
CA ALA A 292 -1.75 35.24 -15.80
C ALA A 292 -2.58 34.29 -16.69
N PRO A 293 -3.92 34.35 -16.62
CA PRO A 293 -4.72 35.21 -15.74
C PRO A 293 -4.66 34.76 -14.26
N ASN A 294 -4.92 35.68 -13.34
CA ASN A 294 -5.13 35.41 -11.91
C ASN A 294 -6.22 36.37 -11.40
N PRO A 295 -7.45 35.91 -11.10
CA PRO A 295 -7.86 34.50 -11.01
C PRO A 295 -7.95 33.78 -12.36
N VAL A 296 -7.76 32.47 -12.35
CA VAL A 296 -7.91 31.58 -13.52
C VAL A 296 -9.03 30.57 -13.27
N LYS A 297 -9.70 30.11 -14.33
CA LYS A 297 -10.68 29.02 -14.22
C LYS A 297 -9.96 27.67 -14.20
N ASN A 298 -10.36 26.75 -13.33
CA ASN A 298 -9.87 25.36 -13.38
C ASN A 298 -10.14 24.75 -14.76
N GLY A 299 -9.16 24.00 -15.30
CA GLY A 299 -9.21 23.47 -16.67
C GLY A 299 -8.81 24.45 -17.77
N ALA A 300 -8.66 25.75 -17.48
CA ALA A 300 -8.21 26.74 -18.46
C ALA A 300 -6.68 26.82 -18.53
N GLU A 301 -6.19 27.54 -19.54
CA GLU A 301 -4.76 27.81 -19.69
C GLU A 301 -4.29 28.94 -18.77
N LEU A 302 -3.13 28.74 -18.16
CA LEU A 302 -2.37 29.72 -17.41
C LEU A 302 -1.05 29.99 -18.12
N THR A 303 -0.74 31.26 -18.37
CA THR A 303 0.56 31.69 -18.84
C THR A 303 1.47 32.01 -17.66
N ILE A 304 2.64 31.38 -17.63
CA ILE A 304 3.74 31.64 -16.70
C ILE A 304 4.82 32.39 -17.49
N SER A 305 5.19 33.59 -17.02
CA SER A 305 6.26 34.41 -17.58
C SER A 305 7.48 34.35 -16.68
N GLY A 306 8.68 34.39 -17.26
CA GLY A 306 9.90 34.12 -16.51
C GLY A 306 11.20 34.20 -17.29
N ASN A 307 12.22 33.57 -16.72
CA ASN A 307 13.53 33.32 -17.33
C ASN A 307 13.88 31.84 -17.15
N ASP A 308 14.56 31.28 -18.15
CA ASP A 308 15.00 29.88 -18.21
C ASP A 308 13.86 28.85 -17.98
N LEU A 309 12.63 29.21 -18.37
CA LEU A 309 11.46 28.34 -18.24
C LEU A 309 11.50 27.12 -19.17
N ASP A 310 12.39 27.09 -20.14
CA ASP A 310 12.69 25.92 -20.98
C ASP A 310 13.40 24.79 -20.20
N LEU A 311 13.87 25.06 -18.97
CA LEU A 311 14.40 24.05 -18.05
C LEU A 311 13.32 23.29 -17.28
N VAL A 312 12.08 23.77 -17.30
CA VAL A 312 10.99 23.23 -16.49
C VAL A 312 10.48 21.93 -17.11
N THR A 313 10.39 20.90 -16.28
CA THR A 313 9.90 19.56 -16.64
C THR A 313 8.55 19.23 -16.01
N ASP A 314 8.18 19.88 -14.90
CA ASP A 314 6.87 19.69 -14.26
C ASP A 314 6.39 20.99 -13.62
N VAL A 315 5.06 21.17 -13.56
CA VAL A 315 4.39 22.33 -12.97
C VAL A 315 3.32 21.84 -12.00
N LYS A 316 3.50 22.17 -10.72
CA LYS A 316 2.58 21.81 -9.64
C LYS A 316 1.74 23.01 -9.20
N PHE A 317 0.47 22.70 -8.93
CA PHE A 317 -0.52 23.61 -8.36
C PHE A 317 -0.89 23.16 -6.94
N GLY A 318 -1.63 24.01 -6.22
CA GLY A 318 -2.18 23.66 -4.90
C GLY A 318 -2.97 22.36 -4.93
N GLY A 319 -2.91 21.61 -3.83
CA GLY A 319 -3.45 20.25 -3.74
C GLY A 319 -2.54 19.17 -4.34
N GLY A 320 -1.35 19.52 -4.82
CA GLY A 320 -0.35 18.59 -5.36
C GLY A 320 -0.57 18.18 -6.82
N SER A 321 -1.54 18.78 -7.51
CA SER A 321 -1.90 18.46 -8.88
C SER A 321 -0.86 18.95 -9.89
N SER A 322 -0.47 18.10 -10.85
CA SER A 322 0.37 18.48 -12.00
C SER A 322 -0.47 19.09 -13.11
N GLY A 323 -0.06 20.25 -13.61
CA GLY A 323 -0.59 20.80 -14.86
C GLY A 323 0.07 20.20 -16.08
N THR A 324 -0.54 20.41 -17.24
CA THR A 324 -0.04 19.95 -18.53
C THR A 324 0.56 21.12 -19.29
N VAL A 325 1.84 21.05 -19.64
CA VAL A 325 2.51 22.10 -20.43
C VAL A 325 2.05 22.00 -21.89
N SER A 326 1.31 23.01 -22.37
CA SER A 326 0.84 23.10 -23.77
C SER A 326 1.95 23.61 -24.70
N SER A 327 2.74 24.57 -24.23
CA SER A 327 3.87 25.13 -24.97
C SER A 327 4.83 25.84 -24.00
N GLY A 328 6.11 25.96 -24.40
CA GLY A 328 7.13 26.58 -23.57
C GLY A 328 8.27 27.17 -24.39
N SER A 329 8.87 28.23 -23.85
CA SER A 329 10.10 28.86 -24.28
C SER A 329 10.89 29.27 -23.04
N ALA A 330 12.10 29.81 -23.22
CA ALA A 330 12.89 30.30 -22.10
C ALA A 330 12.21 31.43 -21.29
N THR A 331 11.25 32.16 -21.87
CA THR A 331 10.63 33.33 -21.21
C THR A 331 9.14 33.18 -20.93
N THR A 332 8.48 32.21 -21.55
CA THR A 332 7.03 32.00 -21.41
C THR A 332 6.68 30.53 -21.46
N MET A 333 5.70 30.12 -20.66
CA MET A 333 5.14 28.78 -20.65
C MET A 333 3.62 28.85 -20.53
N VAL A 334 2.90 28.04 -21.30
CA VAL A 334 1.44 27.90 -21.20
C VAL A 334 1.14 26.53 -20.62
N VAL A 335 0.39 26.51 -19.53
CA VAL A 335 0.06 25.30 -18.77
C VAL A 335 -1.44 25.21 -18.58
N THR A 336 -2.04 24.06 -18.89
CA THR A 336 -3.44 23.79 -18.52
C THR A 336 -3.53 23.50 -17.02
N VAL A 337 -4.37 24.26 -16.32
CA VAL A 337 -4.55 24.13 -14.87
C VAL A 337 -5.46 22.94 -14.55
N PRO A 338 -5.09 22.03 -13.63
CA PRO A 338 -5.91 20.87 -13.28
C PRO A 338 -7.29 21.24 -12.69
N MET A 339 -8.29 20.38 -12.90
CA MET A 339 -9.65 20.62 -12.42
C MET A 339 -9.77 20.63 -10.89
N ASN A 340 -8.94 19.85 -10.22
CA ASN A 340 -8.88 19.72 -8.76
C ASN A 340 -7.82 20.63 -8.10
N ALA A 341 -7.19 21.55 -8.85
CA ALA A 341 -6.20 22.45 -8.29
C ALA A 341 -6.84 23.43 -7.29
N THR A 342 -6.22 23.57 -6.12
CA THR A 342 -6.64 24.50 -5.06
C THR A 342 -5.75 25.75 -5.03
N SER A 343 -6.22 26.83 -4.41
CA SER A 343 -5.45 28.07 -4.32
C SER A 343 -4.15 27.88 -3.54
N ASP A 344 -3.03 28.10 -4.23
CA ASP A 344 -1.67 28.07 -3.70
C ASP A 344 -0.71 28.74 -4.71
N VAL A 345 0.57 28.85 -4.39
CA VAL A 345 1.60 29.24 -5.35
C VAL A 345 1.79 28.16 -6.42
N VAL A 346 2.13 28.58 -7.65
CA VAL A 346 2.49 27.67 -8.74
C VAL A 346 3.97 27.35 -8.62
N THR A 347 4.33 26.07 -8.52
CA THR A 347 5.73 25.64 -8.39
C THR A 347 6.17 24.88 -9.62
N VAL A 348 7.29 25.29 -10.23
CA VAL A 348 7.90 24.60 -11.36
C VAL A 348 9.13 23.83 -10.90
N TYR A 349 9.38 22.69 -11.53
CA TYR A 349 10.50 21.79 -11.25
C TYR A 349 11.34 21.59 -12.50
N THR A 350 12.65 21.41 -12.35
CA THR A 350 13.56 21.10 -13.45
C THR A 350 14.11 19.68 -13.32
N ALA A 351 14.71 19.17 -14.40
CA ALA A 351 15.43 17.89 -14.39
C ALA A 351 16.69 17.89 -13.50
N ALA A 352 17.14 19.06 -13.03
CA ALA A 352 18.29 19.22 -12.13
C ALA A 352 17.88 19.20 -10.64
N ASP A 353 16.70 18.66 -10.32
CA ASP A 353 16.08 18.67 -8.98
C ASP A 353 15.95 20.08 -8.35
N LYS A 354 15.85 21.12 -9.18
CA LYS A 354 15.59 22.49 -8.73
C LYS A 354 14.11 22.80 -8.82
N SER A 355 13.65 23.69 -7.94
CA SER A 355 12.29 24.22 -8.00
C SER A 355 12.25 25.71 -7.69
N VAL A 356 11.24 26.38 -8.24
CA VAL A 356 10.91 27.77 -7.93
C VAL A 356 9.39 27.94 -7.92
N SER A 357 8.89 28.75 -6.98
CA SER A 357 7.47 29.04 -6.86
C SER A 357 7.16 30.47 -7.31
N SER A 358 5.95 30.69 -7.82
CA SER A 358 5.44 32.02 -8.10
C SER A 358 5.38 32.88 -6.83
N SER A 359 5.62 34.19 -6.95
CA SER A 359 5.52 35.12 -5.83
C SER A 359 4.09 35.32 -5.33
N ASN A 360 3.11 35.21 -6.24
CA ASN A 360 1.70 35.35 -5.93
C ASN A 360 1.03 33.97 -5.83
N VAL A 361 0.06 33.85 -4.92
CA VAL A 361 -0.89 32.75 -4.88
C VAL A 361 -1.79 32.81 -6.12
N LEU A 362 -2.01 31.67 -6.76
CA LEU A 362 -2.98 31.53 -7.84
C LEU A 362 -4.38 31.35 -7.26
N ASN A 363 -5.28 32.27 -7.59
CA ASN A 363 -6.68 32.21 -7.19
C ASN A 363 -7.53 31.64 -8.32
N PHE A 364 -8.67 31.07 -7.96
CA PHE A 364 -9.59 30.45 -8.90
C PHE A 364 -10.87 31.27 -9.08
N VAL A 365 -11.38 31.27 -10.31
CA VAL A 365 -12.71 31.82 -10.59
C VAL A 365 -13.75 30.93 -9.92
N LEU A 366 -14.57 31.52 -9.05
CA LEU A 366 -15.68 30.82 -8.40
C LEU A 366 -16.94 30.85 -9.29
N PRO A 367 -17.82 29.84 -9.17
CA PRO A 367 -19.15 29.92 -9.76
C PRO A 367 -19.96 31.07 -9.17
N THR A 368 -20.96 31.54 -9.91
CA THR A 368 -21.96 32.48 -9.39
C THR A 368 -23.33 31.83 -9.53
N ILE A 369 -24.23 32.05 -8.57
CA ILE A 369 -25.63 31.62 -8.64
C ILE A 369 -26.49 32.88 -8.81
N THR A 370 -27.26 32.94 -9.89
CA THR A 370 -28.16 34.05 -10.20
C THR A 370 -29.63 33.69 -10.06
N GLY A 371 -29.97 32.40 -10.11
CA GLY A 371 -31.36 31.94 -10.04
C GLY A 371 -31.49 30.45 -9.73
N LEU A 372 -32.67 30.08 -9.24
CA LEU A 372 -33.14 28.72 -9.05
C LEU A 372 -34.44 28.59 -9.85
N SER A 373 -34.57 27.57 -10.70
CA SER A 373 -35.71 27.40 -11.60
C SER A 373 -36.14 25.93 -11.67
N PRO A 374 -37.31 25.58 -11.10
CA PRO A 374 -38.11 26.40 -10.18
C PRO A 374 -37.35 26.72 -8.88
N ASP A 375 -37.77 27.78 -8.18
CA ASP A 375 -37.26 28.16 -6.84
C ASP A 375 -37.96 27.43 -5.70
N ASN A 376 -38.88 26.52 -6.04
CA ASN A 376 -39.59 25.64 -5.14
C ASN A 376 -39.78 24.26 -5.78
N GLY A 377 -39.92 23.22 -4.96
CA GLY A 377 -40.18 21.87 -5.46
C GLY A 377 -40.25 20.81 -4.37
N GLN A 378 -40.81 19.66 -4.72
CA GLN A 378 -40.91 18.47 -3.87
C GLN A 378 -39.63 17.62 -3.95
N PHE A 379 -39.49 16.63 -3.07
CA PHE A 379 -38.39 15.66 -3.15
C PHE A 379 -38.42 14.91 -4.49
N GLY A 380 -37.23 14.67 -5.06
CA GLY A 380 -37.07 13.99 -6.34
C GLY A 380 -37.32 14.86 -7.57
N GLU A 381 -37.96 16.02 -7.44
CA GLU A 381 -38.12 16.96 -8.56
C GLU A 381 -36.76 17.54 -8.99
N GLU A 382 -36.61 17.81 -10.28
CA GLU A 382 -35.40 18.43 -10.82
C GLU A 382 -35.48 19.95 -10.69
N ILE A 383 -34.42 20.55 -10.18
CA ILE A 383 -34.23 21.99 -10.13
C ILE A 383 -33.03 22.38 -11.01
N THR A 384 -33.14 23.52 -11.68
CA THR A 384 -32.05 24.12 -12.45
C THR A 384 -31.46 25.30 -11.69
N ILE A 385 -30.18 25.22 -11.36
CA ILE A 385 -29.39 26.34 -10.85
C ILE A 385 -28.87 27.13 -12.06
N GLU A 386 -29.13 28.42 -12.09
CA GLU A 386 -28.68 29.34 -13.14
C GLU A 386 -27.52 30.21 -12.63
N GLY A 387 -26.56 30.51 -13.49
CA GLY A 387 -25.37 31.22 -13.06
C GLY A 387 -24.24 31.31 -14.08
N THR A 388 -23.00 31.35 -13.58
CA THR A 388 -21.77 31.28 -14.39
C THR A 388 -20.76 30.32 -13.79
N ASN A 389 -19.92 29.72 -14.64
CA ASN A 389 -18.92 28.71 -14.28
C ASN A 389 -19.51 27.49 -13.55
N LEU A 390 -20.76 27.14 -13.86
CA LEU A 390 -21.46 26.01 -13.24
C LEU A 390 -20.96 24.65 -13.73
N ASP A 391 -20.18 24.61 -14.82
CA ASP A 391 -19.45 23.44 -15.29
C ASP A 391 -18.36 22.95 -14.32
N LEU A 392 -18.00 23.76 -13.32
CA LEU A 392 -17.07 23.38 -12.26
C LEU A 392 -17.74 22.59 -11.12
N VAL A 393 -19.07 22.66 -11.02
CA VAL A 393 -19.86 22.13 -9.90
C VAL A 393 -20.04 20.63 -10.05
N THR A 394 -19.85 19.90 -8.94
CA THR A 394 -20.00 18.44 -8.89
C THR A 394 -21.11 18.00 -7.94
N THR A 395 -21.34 18.79 -6.88
CA THR A 395 -22.29 18.49 -5.83
C THR A 395 -23.05 19.75 -5.47
N ILE A 396 -24.34 19.60 -5.15
CA ILE A 396 -25.18 20.65 -4.60
C ILE A 396 -25.63 20.22 -3.22
N GLN A 397 -25.37 21.06 -2.22
CA GLN A 397 -25.77 20.86 -0.84
C GLN A 397 -27.02 21.71 -0.56
N PHE A 398 -28.07 21.06 -0.12
CA PHE A 398 -29.31 21.68 0.33
C PHE A 398 -29.25 21.97 1.83
N THR A 399 -30.08 22.90 2.29
CA THR A 399 -30.24 23.16 3.73
C THR A 399 -30.76 21.90 4.43
N GLY A 400 -30.25 21.59 5.62
CA GLY A 400 -30.48 20.31 6.32
C GLY A 400 -29.32 19.32 6.20
N ASP A 401 -28.13 19.78 5.75
CA ASP A 401 -26.91 18.99 5.59
C ASP A 401 -27.03 17.80 4.62
N VAL A 402 -27.91 17.90 3.62
CA VAL A 402 -28.12 16.87 2.59
C VAL A 402 -27.50 17.29 1.27
N SER A 403 -26.72 16.42 0.66
CA SER A 403 -26.04 16.66 -0.62
C SER A 403 -26.59 15.77 -1.73
N ALA A 404 -26.69 16.33 -2.93
CA ALA A 404 -27.06 15.63 -4.15
C ALA A 404 -25.97 15.82 -5.22
N ALA A 405 -25.66 14.74 -5.95
CA ALA A 405 -24.79 14.82 -7.11
C ALA A 405 -25.51 15.56 -8.24
N VAL A 406 -24.78 16.39 -8.98
CA VAL A 406 -25.34 17.11 -10.13
C VAL A 406 -25.69 16.13 -11.25
N THR A 407 -26.88 16.25 -11.83
CA THR A 407 -27.36 15.43 -12.94
C THR A 407 -26.75 15.87 -14.27
N SER A 408 -26.66 17.19 -14.50
CA SER A 408 -25.99 17.75 -15.67
C SER A 408 -25.46 19.17 -15.42
N THR A 409 -24.41 19.57 -16.13
CA THR A 409 -23.84 20.93 -16.05
C THR A 409 -23.57 21.51 -17.43
N THR A 410 -23.74 22.82 -17.54
CA THR A 410 -23.22 23.67 -18.62
C THR A 410 -22.45 24.85 -18.01
N LEU A 411 -21.91 25.74 -18.84
CA LEU A 411 -21.26 26.97 -18.35
C LEU A 411 -22.19 27.85 -17.50
N THR A 412 -23.50 27.81 -17.74
CA THR A 412 -24.50 28.71 -17.14
C THR A 412 -25.61 28.01 -16.38
N THR A 413 -25.66 26.67 -16.38
CA THR A 413 -26.69 25.90 -15.68
C THR A 413 -26.11 24.66 -15.01
N ALA A 414 -26.69 24.25 -13.87
CA ALA A 414 -26.49 22.94 -13.27
C ALA A 414 -27.85 22.37 -12.84
N THR A 415 -28.17 21.12 -13.21
CA THR A 415 -29.43 20.47 -12.82
C THR A 415 -29.22 19.43 -11.74
N VAL A 416 -30.14 19.35 -10.79
CA VAL A 416 -30.07 18.39 -9.68
C VAL A 416 -31.45 18.02 -9.19
N ASN A 417 -31.62 16.79 -8.74
CA ASN A 417 -32.84 16.36 -8.09
C ASN A 417 -32.81 16.73 -6.59
N VAL A 418 -33.91 17.28 -6.07
CA VAL A 418 -34.04 17.63 -4.66
C VAL A 418 -33.91 16.35 -3.81
N PRO A 419 -32.91 16.23 -2.92
CA PRO A 419 -32.72 15.02 -2.13
C PRO A 419 -33.73 14.94 -0.98
N ILE A 420 -34.08 13.72 -0.58
CA ILE A 420 -34.93 13.47 0.60
C ILE A 420 -34.25 14.05 1.85
N GLY A 421 -35.02 14.76 2.67
CA GLY A 421 -34.52 15.39 3.90
C GLY A 421 -33.96 16.81 3.68
N ALA A 422 -33.97 17.31 2.44
CA ALA A 422 -33.76 18.74 2.21
C ALA A 422 -34.80 19.57 2.97
N THR A 423 -34.38 20.73 3.49
CA THR A 423 -35.25 21.71 4.15
C THR A 423 -35.19 23.03 3.42
N THR A 424 -36.22 23.86 3.56
CA THR A 424 -36.27 25.19 2.95
C THR A 424 -35.09 26.05 3.40
N GLY A 425 -34.38 26.63 2.44
CA GLY A 425 -33.22 27.47 2.68
C GLY A 425 -32.31 27.57 1.45
N PRO A 426 -31.15 28.24 1.55
CA PRO A 426 -30.26 28.42 0.42
C PRO A 426 -29.63 27.08 -0.02
N VAL A 427 -29.18 27.03 -1.27
CA VAL A 427 -28.41 25.91 -1.83
C VAL A 427 -26.95 26.29 -1.98
N THR A 428 -26.04 25.37 -1.72
CA THR A 428 -24.60 25.56 -1.84
C THR A 428 -24.04 24.68 -2.93
N VAL A 429 -23.45 25.28 -3.97
CA VAL A 429 -22.72 24.52 -4.99
C VAL A 429 -21.31 24.21 -4.50
N VAL A 430 -20.83 23.00 -4.76
CA VAL A 430 -19.48 22.53 -4.43
C VAL A 430 -18.75 22.16 -5.72
N THR A 431 -17.63 22.81 -5.99
CA THR A 431 -16.81 22.58 -7.18
C THR A 431 -15.88 21.38 -7.03
N THR A 432 -15.32 20.90 -8.15
CA THR A 432 -14.35 19.78 -8.17
C THR A 432 -13.13 20.02 -7.27
N ASN A 433 -12.68 21.28 -7.12
CA ASN A 433 -11.57 21.63 -6.23
C ASN A 433 -11.98 21.90 -4.77
N GLY A 434 -13.24 21.63 -4.41
CA GLY A 434 -13.78 21.79 -3.05
C GLY A 434 -14.18 23.21 -2.67
N SER A 435 -14.17 24.17 -3.61
CA SER A 435 -14.69 25.51 -3.34
C SER A 435 -16.22 25.49 -3.24
N THR A 436 -16.78 26.32 -2.37
CA THR A 436 -18.22 26.37 -2.12
C THR A 436 -18.79 27.76 -2.40
N VAL A 437 -19.97 27.83 -3.02
CA VAL A 437 -20.72 29.08 -3.21
C VAL A 437 -22.18 28.85 -2.83
N THR A 438 -22.69 29.66 -1.91
CA THR A 438 -24.09 29.58 -1.43
C THR A 438 -24.96 30.59 -2.18
N SER A 439 -26.18 30.18 -2.54
CA SER A 439 -27.17 31.06 -3.18
C SER A 439 -27.63 32.15 -2.22
N SER A 440 -27.99 33.31 -2.75
CA SER A 440 -28.68 34.36 -2.00
C SER A 440 -30.21 34.20 -2.01
N ILE A 441 -30.71 33.20 -2.74
CA ILE A 441 -32.13 32.87 -2.91
C ILE A 441 -32.34 31.53 -2.20
N ASP A 442 -33.39 31.45 -1.39
CA ASP A 442 -33.79 30.21 -0.75
C ASP A 442 -34.49 29.31 -1.78
N PHE A 443 -34.20 28.02 -1.74
CA PHE A 443 -35.02 27.00 -2.35
C PHE A 443 -36.14 26.62 -1.38
N GLU A 444 -37.40 26.79 -1.78
CA GLU A 444 -38.54 26.38 -0.98
C GLU A 444 -38.81 24.89 -1.21
N VAL A 445 -38.59 24.08 -0.17
CA VAL A 445 -39.02 22.68 -0.20
C VAL A 445 -40.54 22.69 -0.02
N ALA A 446 -41.25 22.49 -1.13
CA ALA A 446 -42.69 22.50 -1.14
C ALA A 446 -43.20 21.34 -0.28
N VAL A 447 -44.22 21.61 0.53
CA VAL A 447 -44.98 20.52 1.15
C VAL A 447 -45.59 19.70 0.04
N ALA A 448 -45.38 18.39 0.11
CA ALA A 448 -45.94 17.51 -0.86
C ALA A 448 -47.46 17.58 -0.88
N THR A 449 -48.05 17.27 -2.03
CA THR A 449 -49.43 16.82 -2.08
C THR A 449 -49.54 15.63 -1.14
N ALA A 450 -50.36 15.77 -0.09
CA ALA A 450 -50.47 14.80 1.00
C ALA A 450 -50.51 13.38 0.44
N ALA A 451 -49.64 12.49 0.94
CA ALA A 451 -49.60 11.10 0.54
C ALA A 451 -51.02 10.49 0.60
N VAL A 452 -51.46 9.90 -0.51
CA VAL A 452 -52.82 9.36 -0.64
C VAL A 452 -52.76 7.85 -0.70
N ILE A 453 -53.47 7.18 0.20
CA ILE A 453 -53.71 5.74 0.08
C ILE A 453 -54.88 5.53 -0.88
N THR A 454 -54.61 4.89 -2.01
CA THR A 454 -55.63 4.55 -3.01
C THR A 454 -56.15 3.13 -2.83
N SER A 455 -55.34 2.21 -2.30
CA SER A 455 -55.76 0.82 -2.03
C SER A 455 -54.93 0.17 -0.93
N MET A 456 -55.60 -0.64 -0.10
CA MET A 456 -55.02 -1.52 0.92
C MET A 456 -56.02 -2.65 1.24
N PRO A 457 -55.60 -3.79 1.83
CA PRO A 457 -56.54 -4.83 2.25
C PRO A 457 -57.46 -4.36 3.38
N ALA A 458 -58.73 -4.76 3.33
CA ALA A 458 -59.73 -4.46 4.36
C ALA A 458 -59.61 -5.37 5.60
N THR A 459 -58.94 -6.52 5.46
CA THR A 459 -58.71 -7.52 6.49
C THR A 459 -57.31 -8.08 6.37
N ALA A 460 -56.62 -8.30 7.49
CA ALA A 460 -55.33 -8.98 7.52
C ALA A 460 -55.09 -9.58 8.92
N SER A 461 -54.12 -10.48 9.05
CA SER A 461 -53.71 -11.05 10.33
C SER A 461 -52.32 -10.53 10.74
N PRO A 462 -52.00 -10.46 12.04
CA PRO A 462 -50.64 -10.16 12.47
C PRO A 462 -49.63 -11.12 11.83
N GLY A 463 -48.54 -10.59 11.29
CA GLY A 463 -47.53 -11.35 10.54
C GLY A 463 -47.72 -11.37 9.02
N ASP A 464 -48.88 -10.97 8.51
CA ASP A 464 -49.10 -10.84 7.05
C ASP A 464 -48.26 -9.71 6.46
N MET A 465 -47.83 -9.87 5.21
CA MET A 465 -47.31 -8.77 4.39
C MET A 465 -48.45 -8.15 3.61
N ILE A 466 -48.69 -6.86 3.81
CA ILE A 466 -49.71 -6.10 3.08
C ILE A 466 -49.09 -5.14 2.08
N SER A 467 -49.77 -4.93 0.96
CA SER A 467 -49.44 -3.91 -0.03
C SER A 467 -50.34 -2.69 0.15
N ILE A 468 -49.71 -1.54 0.33
CA ILE A 468 -50.35 -0.23 0.41
C ILE A 468 -50.00 0.50 -0.87
N VAL A 469 -51.01 0.80 -1.68
CA VAL A 469 -50.87 1.46 -2.98
C VAL A 469 -51.38 2.89 -2.87
N GLY A 470 -50.69 3.82 -3.51
CA GLY A 470 -50.96 5.24 -3.35
C GLY A 470 -50.19 6.15 -4.29
N GLU A 471 -50.13 7.41 -3.89
CA GLU A 471 -49.32 8.47 -4.49
C GLU A 471 -48.48 9.13 -3.38
N HIS A 472 -47.25 9.52 -3.71
CA HIS A 472 -46.27 10.15 -2.81
C HIS A 472 -45.93 9.33 -1.55
N LEU A 473 -45.92 7.99 -1.67
CA LEU A 473 -45.66 7.09 -0.54
C LEU A 473 -44.17 7.01 -0.14
N ASP A 474 -43.25 7.43 -1.00
CA ASP A 474 -41.81 7.48 -0.72
C ASP A 474 -41.44 8.53 0.33
N GLU A 475 -42.33 9.49 0.59
CA GLU A 475 -42.19 10.51 1.63
C GLU A 475 -42.52 10.03 3.04
N LEU A 476 -43.03 8.81 3.18
CA LEU A 476 -43.38 8.24 4.47
C LEU A 476 -42.13 7.91 5.27
N ASN A 477 -42.02 8.47 6.47
CA ASN A 477 -41.02 8.14 7.46
C ASN A 477 -41.46 6.94 8.32
N GLU A 478 -42.71 6.93 8.79
CA GLU A 478 -43.23 5.89 9.70
C GLU A 478 -44.58 5.31 9.25
N VAL A 479 -44.78 4.02 9.53
CA VAL A 479 -46.06 3.28 9.38
C VAL A 479 -46.36 2.62 10.73
N ILE A 480 -47.47 2.97 11.35
CA ILE A 480 -47.82 2.57 12.72
C ILE A 480 -49.19 1.89 12.72
N PHE A 481 -49.24 0.63 13.13
CA PHE A 481 -50.44 -0.20 13.17
C PHE A 481 -51.27 0.03 14.44
N PRO A 482 -52.56 -0.41 14.46
CA PRO A 482 -53.42 -0.32 15.64
C PRO A 482 -52.76 -0.82 16.93
N GLY A 483 -52.97 -0.07 18.02
CA GLY A 483 -52.24 -0.25 19.28
C GLY A 483 -50.92 0.53 19.37
N ASP A 484 -50.71 1.53 18.49
CA ASP A 484 -49.48 2.33 18.37
C ASP A 484 -48.22 1.47 18.16
N VAL A 485 -48.34 0.40 17.36
CA VAL A 485 -47.24 -0.53 17.10
C VAL A 485 -46.54 -0.16 15.78
N PRO A 486 -45.31 0.38 15.81
CA PRO A 486 -44.60 0.76 14.60
C PRO A 486 -44.21 -0.48 13.78
N ALA A 487 -44.34 -0.38 12.46
CA ALA A 487 -43.83 -1.37 11.54
C ALA A 487 -42.30 -1.32 11.50
N THR A 488 -41.65 -2.49 11.61
CA THR A 488 -40.18 -2.59 11.59
C THR A 488 -39.64 -3.40 10.42
N MET A 489 -40.52 -4.01 9.61
CA MET A 489 -40.15 -4.83 8.45
C MET A 489 -40.92 -4.40 7.21
N PHE A 490 -40.17 -4.05 6.17
CA PHE A 490 -40.69 -3.54 4.90
C PHE A 490 -40.16 -4.38 3.73
N GLY A 491 -40.97 -4.49 2.67
CA GLY A 491 -40.59 -5.00 1.37
C GLY A 491 -40.26 -3.85 0.41
N THR A 492 -40.91 -3.81 -0.75
CA THR A 492 -40.76 -2.73 -1.74
C THR A 492 -41.27 -1.39 -1.21
N LYS A 493 -40.51 -0.32 -1.45
CA LYS A 493 -40.92 1.07 -1.15
C LYS A 493 -40.62 1.97 -2.34
N THR A 494 -41.66 2.57 -2.90
CA THR A 494 -41.60 3.54 -4.01
C THR A 494 -42.64 4.65 -3.78
N ALA A 495 -42.70 5.64 -4.67
CA ALA A 495 -43.71 6.69 -4.62
C ALA A 495 -45.16 6.17 -4.72
N ASN A 496 -45.38 4.94 -5.19
CA ASN A 496 -46.72 4.40 -5.43
C ASN A 496 -47.03 3.10 -4.67
N LEU A 497 -46.05 2.49 -4.02
CA LEU A 497 -46.21 1.20 -3.33
C LEU A 497 -45.35 1.15 -2.08
N ILE A 498 -45.96 0.72 -0.98
CA ILE A 498 -45.29 0.22 0.21
C ILE A 498 -45.76 -1.21 0.48
N GLU A 499 -44.81 -2.14 0.57
CA GLU A 499 -45.04 -3.46 1.15
C GLU A 499 -44.53 -3.45 2.59
N VAL A 500 -45.38 -3.85 3.53
CA VAL A 500 -45.07 -3.79 4.97
C VAL A 500 -45.65 -4.99 5.70
N PHE A 501 -44.90 -5.55 6.64
CA PHE A 501 -45.39 -6.62 7.50
C PHE A 501 -46.17 -6.05 8.68
N ILE A 502 -47.32 -6.65 8.98
CA ILE A 502 -48.10 -6.34 10.18
C ILE A 502 -47.36 -6.90 11.40
N PRO A 503 -46.96 -6.07 12.38
CA PRO A 503 -46.31 -6.55 13.59
C PRO A 503 -47.18 -7.57 14.35
N LEU A 504 -46.57 -8.60 14.93
CA LEU A 504 -47.29 -9.63 15.70
C LEU A 504 -48.05 -9.08 16.92
N ALA A 505 -47.59 -7.95 17.48
CA ALA A 505 -48.22 -7.28 18.61
C ALA A 505 -49.36 -6.32 18.21
N THR A 506 -49.74 -6.27 16.93
CA THR A 506 -50.80 -5.38 16.46
C THR A 506 -52.12 -5.75 17.12
N GLN A 507 -52.83 -4.75 17.63
CA GLN A 507 -54.13 -4.94 18.27
C GLN A 507 -55.15 -5.51 17.25
N THR A 508 -55.87 -6.57 17.66
CA THR A 508 -56.93 -7.19 16.86
C THR A 508 -58.20 -6.33 16.82
N GLY A 509 -59.05 -6.56 15.81
CA GLY A 509 -60.27 -5.80 15.57
C GLY A 509 -60.11 -4.66 14.55
N LEU A 510 -61.16 -3.83 14.44
CA LEU A 510 -61.22 -2.74 13.46
C LEU A 510 -60.40 -1.54 13.92
N GLY A 511 -59.43 -1.11 13.10
CA GLY A 511 -58.59 0.06 13.39
C GLY A 511 -58.08 0.75 12.11
N ASN A 512 -57.21 1.75 12.27
CA ASN A 512 -56.57 2.46 11.17
C ASN A 512 -55.05 2.40 11.33
N ILE A 513 -54.32 2.40 10.22
CA ILE A 513 -52.86 2.55 10.21
C ILE A 513 -52.55 4.05 10.19
N LYS A 514 -51.66 4.51 11.08
CA LYS A 514 -51.15 5.87 11.14
C LYS A 514 -49.87 5.99 10.31
N PHE A 515 -49.77 7.01 9.48
CA PHE A 515 -48.63 7.32 8.64
C PHE A 515 -48.02 8.65 9.04
N ILE A 516 -46.69 8.73 9.06
CA ILE A 516 -45.96 9.98 9.34
C ILE A 516 -44.98 10.24 8.19
N THR A 517 -45.01 11.43 7.58
CA THR A 517 -44.07 11.83 6.51
C THR A 517 -42.72 12.33 7.08
N PHE A 518 -41.70 12.49 6.24
CA PHE A 518 -40.43 13.15 6.63
C PHE A 518 -40.59 14.60 7.08
N THR A 519 -41.68 15.27 6.69
CA THR A 519 -42.05 16.62 7.16
C THR A 519 -42.81 16.61 8.48
N GLY A 520 -43.10 15.42 9.04
CA GLY A 520 -43.84 15.24 10.29
C GLY A 520 -45.36 15.34 10.15
N GLN A 521 -45.90 15.32 8.93
CA GLN A 521 -47.34 15.31 8.71
C GLN A 521 -47.91 13.92 9.02
N GLU A 522 -48.98 13.89 9.82
CA GLU A 522 -49.68 12.66 10.18
C GLU A 522 -50.99 12.51 9.38
N PHE A 523 -51.30 11.28 8.96
CA PHE A 523 -52.61 10.91 8.41
C PHE A 523 -52.91 9.43 8.63
N PHE A 524 -54.15 9.02 8.37
CA PHE A 524 -54.63 7.66 8.65
C PHE A 524 -55.11 6.94 7.39
N SER A 525 -54.95 5.63 7.38
CA SER A 525 -55.48 4.73 6.36
C SER A 525 -57.02 4.60 6.44
N PRO A 526 -57.70 4.10 5.40
CA PRO A 526 -59.02 3.47 5.56
C PRO A 526 -59.01 2.39 6.65
N PRO A 527 -60.17 2.07 7.28
CA PRO A 527 -60.22 1.05 8.32
C PRO A 527 -59.76 -0.33 7.82
N ILE A 528 -58.99 -1.02 8.65
CA ILE A 528 -58.57 -2.41 8.46
C ILE A 528 -59.00 -3.23 9.68
N ASN A 529 -59.56 -4.42 9.43
CA ASN A 529 -59.95 -5.35 10.48
C ASN A 529 -58.87 -6.42 10.67
N ILE A 530 -58.15 -6.35 11.79
CA ILE A 530 -57.08 -7.28 12.13
C ILE A 530 -57.69 -8.55 12.77
N GLN A 531 -57.64 -9.69 12.07
CA GLN A 531 -58.31 -10.94 12.49
C GLN A 531 -57.55 -11.71 13.57
N GLY A 532 -58.27 -12.45 14.44
CA GLY A 532 -57.72 -13.39 15.44
C GLY A 532 -58.38 -13.33 16.82
N VAL A 533 -58.10 -14.35 17.66
CA VAL A 533 -58.40 -14.36 19.11
C VAL A 533 -57.18 -13.90 19.91
N ASP A 534 -57.38 -13.48 21.15
CA ASP A 534 -56.27 -13.25 22.08
C ASP A 534 -55.55 -14.58 22.34
N PRO A 535 -54.21 -14.63 22.29
CA PRO A 535 -53.49 -15.84 22.65
C PRO A 535 -53.78 -16.24 24.10
N VAL A 536 -53.90 -17.55 24.36
CA VAL A 536 -54.02 -18.08 25.72
C VAL A 536 -52.70 -17.85 26.45
N VAL A 537 -52.67 -16.87 27.36
CA VAL A 537 -51.44 -16.46 28.06
C VAL A 537 -50.96 -17.51 29.05
N ASP A 538 -51.88 -18.08 29.84
CA ASP A 538 -51.58 -19.15 30.80
C ASP A 538 -52.53 -20.34 30.59
N PRO A 539 -52.05 -21.42 29.92
CA PRO A 539 -52.84 -22.63 29.71
C PRO A 539 -53.34 -23.30 31.00
N ALA A 540 -52.69 -23.06 32.15
CA ALA A 540 -53.10 -23.63 33.43
C ALA A 540 -54.38 -23.00 34.00
N LEU A 541 -54.78 -21.83 33.49
CA LEU A 541 -56.01 -21.13 33.90
C LEU A 541 -57.21 -21.42 32.97
N VAL A 542 -57.01 -22.24 31.94
CA VAL A 542 -58.09 -22.73 31.07
C VAL A 542 -58.83 -23.85 31.81
N PHE A 543 -60.16 -23.76 31.88
CA PHE A 543 -60.98 -24.74 32.58
C PHE A 543 -62.07 -25.39 31.71
N PHE A 544 -62.34 -24.82 30.53
CA PHE A 544 -62.96 -25.53 29.41
C PHE A 544 -62.20 -25.27 28.11
N ASN A 545 -61.64 -26.32 27.52
CA ASN A 545 -61.06 -26.33 26.16
C ASN A 545 -61.60 -27.47 25.30
N PHE A 546 -62.49 -28.32 25.86
CA PHE A 546 -63.16 -29.42 25.17
C PHE A 546 -62.28 -30.51 24.51
N ASP A 547 -60.95 -30.41 24.59
CA ASP A 547 -60.00 -31.46 24.21
C ASP A 547 -59.76 -32.44 25.36
N ASN A 548 -59.32 -31.92 26.50
CA ASN A 548 -59.01 -32.68 27.72
C ASN A 548 -59.74 -32.13 28.95
N LEU A 549 -60.31 -30.93 28.86
CA LEU A 549 -61.11 -30.28 29.88
C LEU A 549 -62.53 -30.02 29.32
N GLY A 550 -63.34 -31.07 29.24
CA GLY A 550 -64.74 -31.03 28.76
C GLY A 550 -65.81 -30.78 29.83
N SER A 551 -67.08 -30.86 29.47
CA SER A 551 -68.22 -30.72 30.38
C SER A 551 -68.65 -32.08 30.98
N TRP A 552 -69.40 -32.04 32.08
CA TRP A 552 -69.98 -33.24 32.71
C TRP A 552 -71.47 -33.37 32.47
N TRP A 553 -72.17 -32.25 32.35
CA TRP A 553 -73.59 -32.22 32.00
C TRP A 553 -73.94 -30.93 31.25
N GLY A 554 -75.10 -30.95 30.57
CA GLY A 554 -75.66 -29.87 29.77
C GLY A 554 -77.02 -30.28 29.21
N ASP A 555 -77.87 -29.30 28.90
CA ASP A 555 -79.21 -29.53 28.34
C ASP A 555 -79.21 -29.49 26.79
N THR A 556 -78.26 -28.76 26.19
CA THR A 556 -78.21 -28.46 24.75
C THR A 556 -76.77 -28.21 24.30
N GLY A 557 -76.49 -28.46 23.02
CA GLY A 557 -75.13 -28.38 22.46
C GLY A 557 -74.24 -29.59 22.76
N GLY A 558 -73.04 -29.58 22.19
CA GLY A 558 -72.09 -30.68 22.31
C GLY A 558 -70.70 -30.32 21.80
N VAL A 559 -69.72 -31.19 22.06
CA VAL A 559 -68.36 -31.03 21.57
C VAL A 559 -68.26 -31.49 20.12
N GLU A 560 -67.71 -30.64 19.25
CA GLU A 560 -67.47 -30.88 17.84
C GLU A 560 -66.00 -30.60 17.47
N ASN A 561 -65.57 -31.09 16.32
CA ASN A 561 -64.28 -30.77 15.70
C ASN A 561 -64.43 -30.79 14.18
N ASP A 562 -65.20 -29.82 13.68
CA ASP A 562 -65.28 -29.55 12.24
C ASP A 562 -64.07 -28.67 11.85
N PRO A 563 -63.18 -29.12 10.95
CA PRO A 563 -62.02 -28.33 10.53
C PRO A 563 -62.38 -26.97 9.92
N ASP A 564 -63.59 -26.81 9.36
CA ASP A 564 -64.03 -25.55 8.76
C ASP A 564 -64.47 -24.52 9.82
N LEU A 565 -64.74 -24.97 11.06
CA LEU A 565 -65.20 -24.14 12.16
C LEU A 565 -64.24 -24.08 13.34
N SER A 566 -63.33 -25.06 13.46
CA SER A 566 -62.32 -25.11 14.52
C SER A 566 -61.37 -23.93 14.41
N LEU A 567 -60.99 -23.36 15.56
CA LEU A 567 -60.08 -22.23 15.66
C LEU A 567 -58.66 -22.60 15.19
N ASP A 568 -58.17 -23.76 15.60
CA ASP A 568 -56.79 -24.22 15.40
C ASP A 568 -56.68 -25.74 15.15
N GLY A 569 -57.80 -26.41 14.92
CA GLY A 569 -57.90 -27.88 14.76
C GLY A 569 -58.27 -28.63 16.06
N SER A 570 -58.37 -27.92 17.19
CA SER A 570 -58.90 -28.44 18.46
C SER A 570 -60.42 -28.64 18.45
N ASN A 571 -60.90 -29.37 19.46
CA ASN A 571 -62.32 -29.51 19.73
C ASN A 571 -62.89 -28.21 20.30
N TYR A 572 -64.14 -27.89 19.97
CA TYR A 572 -64.87 -26.76 20.54
C TYR A 572 -66.29 -27.19 20.96
N PHE A 573 -66.94 -26.39 21.80
CA PHE A 573 -68.34 -26.62 22.15
C PHE A 573 -69.26 -25.87 21.19
N ARG A 574 -70.20 -26.57 20.58
CA ARG A 574 -71.20 -25.97 19.68
C ARG A 574 -72.59 -26.04 20.25
N VAL A 575 -73.30 -24.93 20.14
CA VAL A 575 -74.76 -24.89 20.25
C VAL A 575 -75.30 -24.49 18.89
N ASN A 576 -76.28 -25.23 18.38
CA ASN A 576 -76.98 -24.92 17.14
C ASN A 576 -78.46 -25.32 17.28
N ASP A 577 -79.21 -24.53 18.05
CA ASP A 577 -80.57 -24.86 18.47
C ASP A 577 -81.43 -23.59 18.64
N ASP A 578 -82.75 -23.77 18.55
CA ASP A 578 -83.74 -22.77 18.97
C ASP A 578 -83.95 -22.85 20.48
N LEU A 579 -83.48 -21.83 21.20
CA LEU A 579 -83.48 -21.82 22.65
C LEU A 579 -84.59 -20.95 23.21
N SER A 580 -85.26 -21.45 24.25
CA SER A 580 -86.26 -20.73 25.04
C SER A 580 -86.19 -21.16 26.52
N GLY A 581 -86.32 -20.18 27.40
CA GLY A 581 -86.18 -20.39 28.86
C GLY A 581 -84.80 -20.92 29.26
N TRP A 582 -84.73 -21.55 30.44
CA TRP A 582 -83.46 -22.06 30.98
C TRP A 582 -82.94 -23.27 30.18
N LYS A 583 -81.74 -23.13 29.61
CA LYS A 583 -81.01 -24.18 28.90
C LYS A 583 -79.52 -24.13 29.23
N GLY A 584 -79.02 -25.11 29.98
CA GLY A 584 -77.59 -25.26 30.26
C GLY A 584 -76.79 -25.70 29.03
N PHE A 585 -75.63 -25.09 28.79
CA PHE A 585 -74.73 -25.49 27.70
C PHE A 585 -73.73 -26.54 28.20
N PHE A 586 -72.80 -26.11 29.05
CA PHE A 586 -71.76 -26.97 29.61
C PHE A 586 -71.50 -26.64 31.07
N TRP A 587 -71.43 -27.68 31.89
CA TRP A 587 -71.32 -27.58 33.34
C TRP A 587 -70.39 -28.62 33.94
N ARG A 588 -69.74 -28.26 35.04
CA ARG A 588 -69.13 -29.19 36.01
C ARG A 588 -69.65 -28.89 37.41
N ASN A 589 -69.55 -29.87 38.30
CA ASN A 589 -70.04 -29.77 39.68
C ASN A 589 -68.96 -30.15 40.70
N GLY A 590 -68.15 -29.18 41.15
CA GLY A 590 -67.06 -29.42 42.10
C GLY A 590 -65.75 -28.76 41.66
N ALA A 591 -64.80 -28.58 42.58
CA ALA A 591 -63.56 -27.83 42.34
C ALA A 591 -62.52 -28.55 41.44
N ASP A 592 -62.85 -29.71 40.86
CA ASP A 592 -61.92 -30.50 40.06
C ASP A 592 -61.56 -29.78 38.75
N ASN A 593 -60.25 -29.62 38.51
CA ASN A 593 -59.70 -28.89 37.36
C ASN A 593 -60.28 -27.46 37.22
N PHE A 594 -60.67 -26.84 38.34
CA PHE A 594 -61.07 -25.44 38.41
C PHE A 594 -59.90 -24.60 38.98
N PRO A 595 -59.33 -23.65 38.23
CA PRO A 595 -58.10 -22.94 38.60
C PRO A 595 -58.35 -21.76 39.57
N GLY A 596 -59.32 -21.89 40.46
CA GLY A 596 -59.72 -20.84 41.41
C GLY A 596 -58.61 -20.39 42.36
N ALA A 597 -57.69 -21.29 42.69
CA ALA A 597 -56.60 -21.01 43.64
C ALA A 597 -55.52 -20.06 43.15
N THR A 598 -55.29 -20.01 41.85
CA THR A 598 -54.30 -19.09 41.27
C THR A 598 -54.79 -17.65 41.31
N VAL A 599 -56.09 -17.43 41.08
CA VAL A 599 -56.72 -16.10 41.14
C VAL A 599 -56.97 -15.69 42.59
N GLY A 600 -57.55 -16.60 43.39
CA GLY A 600 -57.93 -16.36 44.78
C GLY A 600 -58.71 -15.07 44.99
N THR A 601 -58.26 -14.25 45.95
CA THR A 601 -58.91 -12.99 46.30
C THR A 601 -58.61 -11.83 45.34
N ASN A 602 -57.78 -12.03 44.30
CA ASN A 602 -57.41 -10.98 43.35
C ASN A 602 -58.45 -10.81 42.23
N ILE A 603 -59.73 -10.66 42.60
CA ILE A 603 -60.85 -10.64 41.65
C ILE A 603 -60.75 -9.48 40.65
N SER A 604 -60.39 -8.27 41.12
CA SER A 604 -60.30 -7.08 40.25
C SER A 604 -59.09 -7.08 39.31
N GLY A 605 -58.13 -7.99 39.52
CA GLY A 605 -56.95 -8.14 38.68
C GLY A 605 -57.09 -9.25 37.63
N TYR A 606 -58.26 -9.88 37.53
CA TYR A 606 -58.52 -10.99 36.62
C TYR A 606 -59.86 -10.85 35.91
N VAL A 607 -59.92 -11.44 34.72
CA VAL A 607 -61.12 -11.55 33.88
C VAL A 607 -61.40 -13.01 33.55
N LEU A 608 -62.67 -13.34 33.26
CA LEU A 608 -63.02 -14.56 32.55
C LEU A 608 -62.99 -14.23 31.05
N LYS A 609 -62.21 -14.98 30.29
CA LYS A 609 -62.20 -14.93 28.83
C LYS A 609 -62.75 -16.21 28.24
N PHE A 610 -63.39 -16.10 27.09
CA PHE A 610 -63.74 -17.23 26.25
C PHE A 610 -63.67 -16.80 24.79
N ASP A 611 -63.30 -17.72 23.92
CA ASP A 611 -63.31 -17.49 22.49
C ASP A 611 -64.66 -17.93 21.95
N ILE A 612 -65.25 -17.12 21.07
CA ILE A 612 -66.56 -17.40 20.47
C ILE A 612 -66.57 -17.08 18.97
N ASN A 613 -67.23 -17.94 18.21
CA ASN A 613 -67.61 -17.69 16.83
C ASN A 613 -69.14 -17.78 16.71
N VAL A 614 -69.80 -16.67 16.41
CA VAL A 614 -71.26 -16.56 16.28
C VAL A 614 -71.61 -16.67 14.80
N LEU A 615 -71.99 -17.88 14.40
CA LEU A 615 -72.21 -18.29 13.01
C LEU A 615 -73.52 -17.73 12.44
N GLU A 616 -74.52 -17.55 13.30
CA GLU A 616 -75.78 -16.91 12.94
C GLU A 616 -76.19 -15.86 13.97
N PRO A 617 -76.81 -14.74 13.55
CA PRO A 617 -77.11 -13.64 14.46
C PRO A 617 -78.00 -14.05 15.64
N ILE A 618 -77.51 -13.83 16.86
CA ILE A 618 -78.30 -13.99 18.09
C ILE A 618 -79.09 -12.70 18.30
N THR A 619 -80.39 -12.83 18.61
CA THR A 619 -81.32 -11.70 18.68
C THR A 619 -82.05 -11.56 20.01
N GLY A 620 -81.87 -12.51 20.94
CA GLY A 620 -82.60 -12.52 22.21
C GLY A 620 -81.97 -13.44 23.26
N GLY A 621 -82.47 -13.32 24.49
CA GLY A 621 -81.97 -14.03 25.67
C GLY A 621 -80.65 -13.51 26.22
N VAL A 622 -80.05 -14.29 27.13
CA VAL A 622 -78.83 -13.94 27.86
C VAL A 622 -78.01 -15.21 28.09
N PHE A 623 -76.69 -15.14 27.85
CA PHE A 623 -75.78 -16.18 28.30
C PHE A 623 -75.40 -15.87 29.75
N GLN A 624 -75.89 -16.69 30.68
CA GLN A 624 -75.66 -16.56 32.10
C GLN A 624 -74.50 -17.47 32.51
N TRP A 625 -73.34 -16.86 32.75
CA TRP A 625 -72.17 -17.52 33.30
C TRP A 625 -72.30 -17.62 34.81
N ARG A 626 -71.99 -18.77 35.40
CA ARG A 626 -72.17 -19.05 36.83
C ARG A 626 -70.88 -19.52 37.47
N LEU A 627 -70.65 -19.07 38.69
CA LEU A 627 -69.62 -19.53 39.61
C LEU A 627 -70.26 -19.74 41.00
N ASN A 628 -70.52 -20.99 41.38
CA ASN A 628 -71.18 -21.33 42.65
C ASN A 628 -70.24 -22.03 43.64
N GLY A 629 -70.32 -21.66 44.91
CA GLY A 629 -69.46 -22.21 45.94
C GLY A 629 -69.86 -21.86 47.36
N THR A 630 -68.89 -21.97 48.26
CA THR A 630 -69.08 -21.77 49.70
C THR A 630 -69.42 -20.34 50.10
N GLU A 631 -68.96 -19.34 49.34
CA GLU A 631 -69.26 -17.92 49.59
C GLU A 631 -70.57 -17.46 48.95
N GLY A 632 -71.14 -18.22 48.01
CA GLY A 632 -72.38 -17.85 47.33
C GLY A 632 -72.49 -18.38 45.91
N ASP A 633 -73.55 -17.95 45.23
CA ASP A 633 -73.88 -18.31 43.86
C ASP A 633 -73.86 -17.07 42.97
N PHE A 634 -72.76 -16.88 42.24
CA PHE A 634 -72.45 -15.66 41.50
C PHE A 634 -72.61 -15.84 40.00
N TRP A 635 -73.11 -14.80 39.32
CA TRP A 635 -73.53 -14.86 37.94
C TRP A 635 -73.10 -13.62 37.15
N TYR A 636 -72.76 -13.82 35.88
CA TYR A 636 -72.56 -12.75 34.91
C TYR A 636 -73.53 -12.90 33.75
N ARG A 637 -74.16 -11.80 33.34
CA ARG A 637 -75.14 -11.75 32.27
C ARG A 637 -74.50 -11.18 31.00
N TRP A 638 -74.28 -12.03 30.00
CA TRP A 638 -73.73 -11.60 28.71
C TRP A 638 -74.80 -11.59 27.62
N ASN A 639 -75.12 -10.41 27.10
CA ASN A 639 -76.12 -10.17 26.06
C ASN A 639 -75.76 -8.92 25.21
N PRO A 640 -74.69 -8.96 24.41
CA PRO A 640 -74.23 -7.81 23.63
C PRO A 640 -75.26 -7.29 22.61
N TRP A 641 -76.26 -8.10 22.26
CA TRP A 641 -77.39 -7.72 21.41
C TRP A 641 -78.45 -6.85 22.10
N ALA A 642 -78.34 -6.59 23.41
CA ALA A 642 -79.35 -5.81 24.14
C ALA A 642 -79.56 -4.41 23.56
N ASP A 643 -78.47 -3.76 23.13
CA ASP A 643 -78.51 -2.41 22.58
C ASP A 643 -78.52 -2.39 21.04
N THR A 644 -77.99 -3.45 20.41
CA THR A 644 -77.81 -3.51 18.94
C THR A 644 -78.91 -4.28 18.21
N GLY A 645 -79.74 -5.06 18.92
CA GLY A 645 -80.82 -5.88 18.37
C GLY A 645 -80.38 -7.21 17.77
N SER A 646 -79.12 -7.35 17.35
CA SER A 646 -78.51 -8.63 16.99
C SER A 646 -77.00 -8.63 17.22
N TYR A 647 -76.41 -9.82 17.26
CA TYR A 647 -74.98 -10.02 17.43
C TYR A 647 -74.48 -11.18 16.58
N SER A 648 -73.42 -10.95 15.81
CA SER A 648 -72.72 -11.93 14.98
C SER A 648 -71.23 -11.60 14.96
N THR A 649 -70.38 -12.59 14.71
CA THR A 649 -68.93 -12.38 14.56
C THR A 649 -68.50 -12.79 13.15
N ASN A 650 -67.36 -12.27 12.69
CA ASN A 650 -66.77 -12.67 11.41
C ASN A 650 -65.54 -13.54 11.69
N GLY A 651 -65.79 -14.79 12.11
CA GLY A 651 -64.79 -15.68 12.67
C GLY A 651 -64.70 -15.60 14.19
N TRP A 652 -63.68 -16.25 14.74
CA TRP A 652 -63.44 -16.31 16.18
C TRP A 652 -62.95 -14.98 16.74
N ILE A 653 -63.51 -14.60 17.89
CA ILE A 653 -63.07 -13.46 18.71
C ILE A 653 -62.96 -13.89 20.16
N THR A 654 -62.19 -13.14 20.96
CA THR A 654 -62.18 -13.32 22.42
C THR A 654 -63.16 -12.36 23.08
N VAL A 655 -64.03 -12.90 23.94
CA VAL A 655 -64.91 -12.13 24.83
C VAL A 655 -64.28 -12.09 26.21
N THR A 656 -64.30 -10.91 26.83
CA THR A 656 -63.72 -10.66 28.15
C THR A 656 -64.82 -10.20 29.12
N LEU A 657 -64.96 -10.90 30.24
CA LEU A 657 -65.92 -10.61 31.30
C LEU A 657 -65.17 -10.27 32.60
N PRO A 658 -65.36 -9.07 33.18
CA PRO A 658 -64.75 -8.72 34.46
C PRO A 658 -65.23 -9.63 35.60
N LEU A 659 -64.32 -10.28 36.32
CA LEU A 659 -64.72 -11.11 37.46
C LEU A 659 -65.39 -10.30 38.57
N SER A 660 -65.01 -9.03 38.71
CA SER A 660 -65.62 -8.08 39.66
C SER A 660 -67.10 -7.81 39.40
N GLU A 661 -67.63 -8.16 38.23
CA GLU A 661 -69.02 -7.94 37.84
C GLU A 661 -69.90 -9.18 38.03
N PHE A 662 -69.34 -10.31 38.47
CA PHE A 662 -70.13 -11.47 38.87
C PHE A 662 -70.87 -11.17 40.18
N THR A 663 -72.20 -11.22 40.14
CA THR A 663 -73.07 -10.84 41.26
C THR A 663 -74.04 -11.95 41.65
N ASP A 664 -74.53 -11.91 42.90
CA ASP A 664 -75.53 -12.86 43.39
C ASP A 664 -76.92 -12.67 42.74
N ASN A 665 -77.91 -13.48 43.17
CA ASN A 665 -79.30 -13.39 42.71
C ASN A 665 -79.44 -13.39 41.17
N TYR A 666 -78.86 -14.39 40.50
CA TYR A 666 -78.92 -14.56 39.03
C TYR A 666 -78.33 -13.39 38.22
N GLY A 667 -77.42 -12.62 38.82
CA GLY A 667 -76.74 -11.49 38.18
C GLY A 667 -77.48 -10.16 38.34
N TRP A 668 -78.48 -10.11 39.23
CA TRP A 668 -79.25 -8.90 39.57
C TRP A 668 -78.99 -8.42 41.01
N GLY A 669 -78.19 -9.17 41.75
CA GLY A 669 -77.88 -8.86 43.14
C GLY A 669 -76.83 -7.77 43.31
N THR A 670 -76.42 -7.55 44.55
CA THR A 670 -75.44 -6.51 44.92
C THR A 670 -74.19 -7.06 45.59
N LEU A 671 -74.18 -8.35 45.93
CA LEU A 671 -72.98 -9.02 46.45
C LEU A 671 -72.15 -9.47 45.26
N THR A 672 -70.89 -9.03 45.22
CA THR A 672 -69.92 -9.41 44.18
C THR A 672 -69.04 -10.56 44.66
N LEU A 673 -68.55 -11.37 43.72
CA LEU A 673 -67.55 -12.39 43.99
C LEU A 673 -66.28 -11.78 44.63
N THR A 674 -65.80 -12.35 45.73
CA THR A 674 -64.64 -11.84 46.48
C THR A 674 -63.44 -12.79 46.52
N ASP A 675 -63.66 -14.09 46.40
CA ASP A 675 -62.59 -15.10 46.35
C ASP A 675 -62.95 -16.24 45.40
N LEU A 676 -62.15 -16.44 44.36
CA LEU A 676 -62.36 -17.49 43.37
C LEU A 676 -62.01 -18.88 43.93
N ASN A 677 -61.26 -18.97 45.04
CA ASN A 677 -61.07 -20.23 45.78
C ASN A 677 -62.37 -20.79 46.34
N SER A 678 -63.36 -19.94 46.57
CA SER A 678 -64.61 -20.34 47.22
C SER A 678 -65.49 -21.22 46.34
N ILE A 679 -65.22 -21.29 45.02
CA ILE A 679 -66.00 -22.00 44.01
C ILE A 679 -65.77 -23.51 44.14
N THR A 680 -66.68 -24.17 44.85
CA THR A 680 -66.62 -25.60 45.16
C THR A 680 -67.80 -26.39 44.60
N SER A 681 -68.68 -25.75 43.82
CA SER A 681 -69.92 -26.34 43.32
C SER A 681 -70.07 -26.10 41.80
N ASP A 682 -71.27 -25.82 41.32
CA ASP A 682 -71.53 -25.73 39.88
C ASP A 682 -70.89 -24.49 39.25
N PHE A 683 -70.19 -24.69 38.13
CA PHE A 683 -69.76 -23.61 37.25
C PHE A 683 -69.97 -23.98 35.79
N GLY A 684 -70.25 -22.99 34.96
CA GLY A 684 -70.63 -23.19 33.57
C GLY A 684 -71.42 -22.01 33.01
N VAL A 685 -72.10 -22.26 31.89
CA VAL A 685 -72.93 -21.26 31.22
C VAL A 685 -74.27 -21.85 30.77
N ALA A 686 -75.33 -21.05 30.88
CA ALA A 686 -76.66 -21.35 30.35
C ALA A 686 -77.17 -20.20 29.48
N PHE A 687 -78.11 -20.52 28.62
CA PHE A 687 -79.02 -19.55 28.02
C PHE A 687 -80.30 -19.41 28.87
N ASN A 688 -80.78 -18.17 29.05
CA ASN A 688 -82.02 -17.89 29.76
C ASN A 688 -82.57 -16.50 29.40
N ASP A 689 -83.70 -16.10 30.00
CA ASP A 689 -84.29 -14.76 29.95
C ASP A 689 -84.60 -14.25 28.52
N GLY A 690 -85.02 -15.16 27.63
CA GLY A 690 -85.51 -14.84 26.29
C GLY A 690 -85.51 -16.03 25.35
N ASP A 691 -85.74 -15.76 24.07
CA ASP A 691 -85.78 -16.74 23.00
C ASP A 691 -84.87 -16.29 21.84
N SER A 692 -84.06 -17.20 21.27
CA SER A 692 -83.27 -16.95 20.05
C SER A 692 -82.85 -18.28 19.43
N HIS A 693 -82.70 -18.30 18.10
CA HIS A 693 -81.82 -19.28 17.48
C HIS A 693 -80.38 -18.96 17.91
N VAL A 694 -79.65 -19.95 18.38
CA VAL A 694 -78.26 -19.80 18.82
C VAL A 694 -77.42 -20.82 18.07
N ASN A 695 -76.58 -20.31 17.16
CA ASN A 695 -75.57 -21.08 16.42
C ASN A 695 -74.18 -20.51 16.69
N VAL A 696 -73.50 -21.06 17.69
CA VAL A 696 -72.20 -20.57 18.18
C VAL A 696 -71.23 -21.70 18.43
N CYS A 697 -69.95 -21.42 18.21
CA CYS A 697 -68.83 -22.22 18.71
C CYS A 697 -68.18 -21.47 19.87
N ILE A 698 -67.86 -22.16 20.96
CA ILE A 698 -67.19 -21.62 22.15
C ILE A 698 -66.00 -22.49 22.49
N ASP A 699 -64.87 -21.86 22.81
CA ASP A 699 -63.65 -22.54 23.21
C ASP A 699 -62.80 -21.69 24.17
N ASN A 700 -61.74 -22.27 24.74
CA ASN A 700 -60.73 -21.60 25.59
C ASN A 700 -61.31 -20.74 26.71
N VAL A 701 -62.26 -21.28 27.46
CA VAL A 701 -62.81 -20.62 28.64
C VAL A 701 -61.77 -20.64 29.75
N ARG A 702 -61.32 -19.45 30.15
CA ARG A 702 -60.14 -19.26 31.01
C ARG A 702 -60.26 -18.06 31.91
N PHE A 703 -59.44 -18.02 32.96
CA PHE A 703 -59.14 -16.78 33.66
C PHE A 703 -57.83 -16.19 33.13
N GLU A 704 -57.76 -14.87 33.07
CA GLU A 704 -56.55 -14.17 32.61
C GLU A 704 -56.32 -12.91 33.45
N ALA A 705 -55.06 -12.60 33.75
CA ALA A 705 -54.70 -11.41 34.49
C ALA A 705 -54.87 -10.15 33.61
N LEU A 706 -55.37 -9.07 34.20
CA LEU A 706 -55.53 -7.75 33.56
C LEU A 706 -54.22 -6.98 33.41
#